data_AF-A0A3B8M5S7-F1
#
_entry.id   AF-A0A3B8M5S7-F1
#
_cell.length_a   1.000
_cell.length_b   1.000
_cell.length_c   1.000
_cell.angle_alpha   90.00
_cell.angle_beta   90.00
_cell.angle_gamma   90.00
#
_symmetry.space_group_name_H-M   'P 1'
#
loop_
_entity.id
_entity.type
_entity.pdbx_description
1 polymer ?
#
loop_
_entity_poly.entity_id
_entity_poly.type
_entity_poly.pdbx_seq_one_letter_code
_entity_poly.pdbx_strand_id
1 'polypeptide(L)'
;MAVVPKSLVIVESPAKAKTIEGYLGSDYVVESSVGHIRDLPGKASQLPSAYKSEPWANLGVDVDNDFKAHYVVTERSKKQVAKLKKILKSVEQLYLATDEDREGEAIAWHLLEVLNPTVPVHRMVFHEITEKAIREAVESPRDLDRRLVDAQEARRIFDRLYGYEVSPVMWKKVRPGLSAGRVQSVANRLIVERERERIAFTTADYSSVEAEMSSLTAFEASLVALDGDRIAAGRDFNAQGELNRDDRVILTRARAEDLVTSLQGTTFTVKSVESKPYRRRPAPPFMTSTLQQEASRRLGFSASRTMGAAQKLYEQGFITYMRTDSTTLSADALGVARDVIRQQFDAKSLPRDARIYKKKVKNAQEAHEAIRPAGETWRLPKDLGFKGRESSDDARLYELIWSRTIASQMSDAEGQTVTIRLEGLGQRSELVEFGTSGTVITAPGFRLAYGQQADEEDDRELPNLSEGDSVTASSLKSSEHQTSPPARYTEATLVRRLEELGVGRPSTYASILETIQRRRYVWKKGQALVPELTAFATVGLMENHFSHLVDYALTARMEDDLDGISTGELETAPWLSDFYFGGLDKKGEPLPGLRDLVSDDRLMDIDPVEINTIPIGVDENGQLVIAKVGRTSPYLQRGEDIRSLPAGITPDEITLERAIEILEIPEERVLGQDPATGLEVIVRPGTFGPYVSLGRFPKMPVGSSPGGQLLSLPLHKKELKVALSYLRLMTDNADDESVRQAVKNPKRGIGDAALKRLLQHGQSNGISLLEAFEQAEQAGSSAKVQKAIRGFLKMSHQIAEFQSLDAPAAVEACLDKSGYMKELRSEVNEDRLANIVSLVETAGRFESVDELVQELNRINDLKSQPKPKTASLFETMTIERVT
;
A
#
# COMPACT_ATOMS: atom_id res chain seq x y z
N MET A 1 22.16 41.94 28.70
CA MET A 1 21.60 40.78 29.43
C MET A 1 20.68 40.06 28.47
N ALA A 2 20.80 38.74 28.30
CA ALA A 2 19.83 37.99 27.49
C ALA A 2 18.47 38.08 28.20
N VAL A 3 17.44 38.54 27.49
CA VAL A 3 16.07 38.57 28.00
C VAL A 3 15.66 37.12 28.23
N VAL A 4 15.32 36.77 29.47
CA VAL A 4 14.80 35.44 29.80
C VAL A 4 13.32 35.43 29.39
N PRO A 5 12.90 34.52 28.50
CA PRO A 5 11.51 34.46 28.06
C PRO A 5 10.59 34.13 29.25
N LYS A 6 9.44 34.80 29.32
CA LYS A 6 8.46 34.61 30.42
C LYS A 6 7.56 33.41 30.19
N SER A 7 7.30 33.03 28.95
CA SER A 7 6.31 32.01 28.62
C SER A 7 6.86 31.00 27.61
N LEU A 8 6.54 29.71 27.80
CA LEU A 8 6.82 28.65 26.84
C LEU A 8 5.56 28.37 26.02
N VAL A 9 5.65 28.41 24.70
CA VAL A 9 4.59 27.97 23.78
C VAL A 9 5.01 26.68 23.12
N ILE A 10 4.17 25.65 23.14
CA ILE A 10 4.45 24.36 22.49
C ILE A 10 3.48 24.14 21.33
N VAL A 11 4.03 23.87 20.15
CA VAL A 11 3.30 23.54 18.91
C VAL A 11 3.78 22.19 18.36
N GLU A 12 3.16 21.65 17.31
CA GLU A 12 3.51 20.31 16.82
C GLU A 12 4.76 20.27 15.96
N SER A 13 5.03 21.33 15.19
CA SER A 13 6.06 21.31 14.16
C SER A 13 7.08 22.45 14.31
N PRO A 14 8.35 22.23 13.90
CA PRO A 14 9.38 23.27 13.99
C PRO A 14 9.11 24.50 13.12
N ALA A 15 8.45 24.31 11.98
CA ALA A 15 8.10 25.41 11.08
C ALA A 15 7.06 26.33 11.73
N LYS A 16 5.99 25.75 12.29
CA LYS A 16 4.96 26.46 13.07
C LYS A 16 5.58 27.22 14.25
N ALA A 17 6.54 26.59 14.93
CA ALA A 17 7.23 27.22 16.07
C ALA A 17 7.96 28.51 15.63
N LYS A 18 8.75 28.43 14.55
CA LYS A 18 9.48 29.57 14.02
C LYS A 18 8.57 30.71 13.56
N THR A 19 7.45 30.39 12.92
CA THR A 19 6.48 31.40 12.46
C THR A 19 5.84 32.13 13.65
N ILE A 20 5.35 31.38 14.65
CA ILE A 20 4.68 31.94 15.83
C ILE A 20 5.66 32.74 16.71
N GLU A 21 6.90 32.28 16.86
CA GLU A 21 7.97 33.01 17.57
C GLU A 21 8.20 34.41 16.98
N GLY A 22 8.15 34.51 15.64
CA GLY A 22 8.25 35.79 14.94
C GLY A 22 7.14 36.79 15.26
N TYR A 23 5.93 36.31 15.59
CA TYR A 23 4.80 37.17 15.95
C TYR A 23 4.78 37.54 17.43
N LEU A 24 5.11 36.60 18.32
CA LEU A 24 5.03 36.81 19.76
C LEU A 24 6.22 37.60 20.34
N GLY A 25 7.39 37.54 19.70
CA GLY A 25 8.57 38.30 20.10
C GLY A 25 9.29 37.71 21.32
N SER A 26 10.19 38.50 21.93
CA SER A 26 11.19 38.00 22.90
C SER A 26 10.65 37.53 24.26
N ASP A 27 9.40 37.84 24.58
CA ASP A 27 8.78 37.42 25.85
C ASP A 27 8.36 35.93 25.83
N TYR A 28 8.34 35.31 24.65
CA TYR A 28 7.92 33.93 24.43
C TYR A 28 9.08 33.11 23.88
N VAL A 29 9.24 31.88 24.37
CA VAL A 29 10.02 30.84 23.72
C VAL A 29 9.06 29.84 23.10
N VAL A 30 9.17 29.61 21.79
CA VAL A 30 8.26 28.72 21.06
C VAL A 30 9.02 27.46 20.64
N GLU A 31 8.51 26.30 21.04
CA GLU A 31 9.14 25.01 20.79
C GLU A 31 8.17 24.01 20.16
N SER A 32 8.73 23.05 19.44
CA SER A 32 7.96 22.00 18.77
C SER A 32 7.93 20.72 19.62
N SER A 33 6.79 20.04 19.71
CA SER A 33 6.67 18.69 20.28
C SER A 33 7.15 17.60 19.32
N VAL A 34 7.29 17.94 18.02
CA VAL A 34 7.53 17.03 16.89
C VAL A 34 6.42 15.97 16.74
N GLY A 35 5.18 16.45 16.87
CA GLY A 35 3.95 15.65 16.84
C GLY A 35 3.68 14.94 18.17
N HIS A 36 3.10 13.74 18.09
CA HIS A 36 2.83 12.89 19.26
C HIS A 36 4.09 12.51 20.02
N ILE A 37 4.10 12.77 21.33
CA ILE A 37 5.22 12.44 22.23
C ILE A 37 5.05 11.09 22.93
N ARG A 38 3.80 10.62 23.05
CA ARG A 38 3.42 9.31 23.60
C ARG A 38 2.67 8.50 22.56
N ASP A 39 2.69 7.19 22.71
CA ASP A 39 1.79 6.25 22.04
C ASP A 39 1.65 4.99 22.93
N LEU A 40 0.71 4.12 22.60
CA LEU A 40 0.59 2.79 23.15
C LEU A 40 1.87 1.96 22.86
N PRO A 41 2.33 1.09 23.76
CA PRO A 41 3.57 0.34 23.59
C PRO A 41 3.53 -0.53 22.33
N GLY A 42 4.69 -0.66 21.68
CA GLY A 42 4.88 -1.65 20.61
C GLY A 42 5.30 -3.02 21.14
N LYS A 43 5.77 -3.11 22.39
CA LYS A 43 6.17 -4.34 23.08
C LYS A 43 5.97 -4.20 24.58
N ALA A 44 5.62 -5.28 25.27
CA ALA A 44 5.48 -5.31 26.74
C ALA A 44 6.73 -4.79 27.48
N SER A 45 7.94 -4.96 26.92
CA SER A 45 9.18 -4.49 27.55
C SER A 45 9.26 -2.98 27.76
N GLN A 46 8.45 -2.19 27.05
CA GLN A 46 8.37 -0.73 27.17
C GLN A 46 7.52 -0.27 28.36
N LEU A 47 6.71 -1.16 28.94
CA LEU A 47 5.90 -0.85 30.11
C LEU A 47 6.72 -0.93 31.42
N PRO A 48 6.27 -0.26 32.49
CA PRO A 48 6.79 -0.45 33.84
C PRO A 48 6.78 -1.93 34.26
N SER A 49 7.73 -2.35 35.11
CA SER A 49 7.89 -3.74 35.55
C SER A 49 6.60 -4.36 36.12
N ALA A 50 5.78 -3.57 36.80
CA ALA A 50 4.50 -3.99 37.35
C ALA A 50 3.49 -4.49 36.30
N TYR A 51 3.61 -4.05 35.04
CA TYR A 51 2.66 -4.39 33.97
C TYR A 51 3.25 -5.35 32.92
N LYS A 52 4.54 -5.70 33.00
CA LYS A 52 5.19 -6.49 31.93
C LYS A 52 4.68 -7.92 31.81
N SER A 53 4.18 -8.49 32.90
CA SER A 53 3.63 -9.85 32.97
C SER A 53 2.14 -9.93 32.68
N GLU A 54 1.47 -8.79 32.52
CA GLU A 54 0.03 -8.78 32.28
C GLU A 54 -0.30 -9.33 30.89
N PRO A 55 -1.39 -10.11 30.72
CA PRO A 55 -1.78 -10.67 29.42
C PRO A 55 -1.95 -9.61 28.32
N TRP A 56 -2.45 -8.44 28.70
CA TRP A 56 -2.68 -7.31 27.82
C TRP A 56 -1.44 -6.45 27.55
N ALA A 57 -0.28 -6.74 28.16
CA ALA A 57 0.90 -5.87 28.13
C ALA A 57 1.40 -5.53 26.72
N ASN A 58 1.30 -6.47 25.77
CA ASN A 58 1.68 -6.21 24.38
C ASN A 58 0.61 -5.40 23.62
N LEU A 59 -0.66 -5.57 23.97
CA LEU A 59 -1.76 -4.78 23.46
C LEU A 59 -1.67 -3.33 23.96
N GLY A 60 -1.22 -3.14 25.21
CA GLY A 60 -1.08 -1.85 25.87
C GLY A 60 -2.40 -1.26 26.38
N VAL A 61 -3.48 -2.04 26.34
CA VAL A 61 -4.83 -1.66 26.75
C VAL A 61 -5.36 -2.75 27.67
N ASP A 62 -5.68 -2.40 28.91
CA ASP A 62 -6.29 -3.32 29.87
C ASP A 62 -7.80 -3.45 29.57
N VAL A 63 -8.15 -4.43 28.74
CA VAL A 63 -9.52 -4.65 28.25
C VAL A 63 -10.50 -5.09 29.34
N ASP A 64 -10.01 -5.63 30.45
CA ASP A 64 -10.85 -6.12 31.55
C ASP A 64 -11.09 -5.04 32.63
N ASN A 65 -10.39 -3.90 32.56
CA ASN A 65 -10.52 -2.77 33.49
C ASN A 65 -10.77 -1.45 32.74
N ASP A 66 -11.99 -1.31 32.19
CA ASP A 66 -12.47 -0.11 31.48
C ASP A 66 -11.60 0.34 30.30
N PHE A 67 -10.94 -0.61 29.63
CA PHE A 67 -10.06 -0.34 28.49
C PHE A 67 -8.94 0.65 28.78
N LYS A 68 -8.40 0.62 30.01
CA LYS A 68 -7.36 1.56 30.43
C LYS A 68 -6.13 1.49 29.53
N ALA A 69 -5.85 2.59 28.83
CA ALA A 69 -4.71 2.71 27.93
C ALA A 69 -3.42 3.05 28.69
N HIS A 70 -2.34 2.32 28.39
CA HIS A 70 -1.02 2.55 28.96
C HIS A 70 -0.09 3.18 27.94
N TYR A 71 0.12 4.49 28.05
CA TYR A 71 0.97 5.25 27.14
C TYR A 71 2.43 5.29 27.57
N VAL A 72 3.34 5.21 26.59
CA VAL A 72 4.79 5.33 26.79
C VAL A 72 5.35 6.47 25.95
N VAL A 73 6.37 7.17 26.47
CA VAL A 73 7.11 8.17 25.68
C VAL A 73 7.87 7.45 24.57
N THR A 74 7.63 7.85 23.33
CA THR A 74 8.26 7.20 22.17
C THR A 74 9.77 7.48 22.15
N GLU A 75 10.57 6.53 21.64
CA GLU A 75 12.04 6.69 21.58
C GLU A 75 12.47 7.97 20.85
N ARG A 76 11.78 8.31 19.75
CA ARG A 76 12.05 9.52 18.97
C ARG A 76 11.80 10.81 19.75
N SER A 77 10.84 10.81 20.68
CA SER A 77 10.41 12.01 21.41
C SER A 77 11.13 12.22 22.74
N LYS A 78 11.86 11.23 23.27
CA LYS A 78 12.57 11.33 24.57
C LYS A 78 13.48 12.55 24.68
N LYS A 79 14.30 12.81 23.65
CA LYS A 79 15.20 13.98 23.63
C LYS A 79 14.42 15.29 23.65
N GLN A 80 13.32 15.36 22.89
CA GLN A 80 12.49 16.56 22.83
C GLN A 80 11.75 16.80 24.15
N VAL A 81 11.18 15.76 24.76
CA VAL A 81 10.56 15.84 26.09
C VAL A 81 11.55 16.34 27.14
N ALA A 82 12.79 15.84 27.14
CA ALA A 82 13.82 16.31 28.06
C ALA A 82 14.15 17.80 27.85
N LYS A 83 14.20 18.26 26.59
CA LYS A 83 14.38 19.68 26.24
C LYS A 83 13.22 20.53 26.76
N LEU A 84 11.98 20.14 26.49
CA LEU A 84 10.77 20.85 26.93
C LEU A 84 10.71 20.95 28.47
N LYS A 85 10.99 19.86 29.20
CA LYS A 85 11.09 19.87 30.67
C LYS A 85 12.16 20.83 31.19
N LYS A 86 13.27 20.99 30.47
CA LYS A 86 14.34 21.92 30.87
C LYS A 86 13.88 23.38 30.71
N ILE A 87 13.22 23.71 29.59
CA ILE A 87 12.74 25.06 29.31
C ILE A 87 11.59 25.44 30.25
N LEU A 88 10.70 24.48 30.54
CA LEU A 88 9.55 24.69 31.44
C LEU A 88 9.97 25.12 32.87
N LYS A 89 11.18 24.78 33.32
CA LYS A 89 11.72 25.20 34.63
C LYS A 89 12.13 26.66 34.69
N SER A 90 12.28 27.33 33.54
CA SER A 90 12.78 28.71 33.43
C SER A 90 11.72 29.71 32.98
N VAL A 91 10.47 29.29 32.84
CA VAL A 91 9.35 30.14 32.40
C VAL A 91 8.28 30.23 33.50
N GLU A 92 7.43 31.26 33.42
CA GLU A 92 6.35 31.53 34.37
C GLU A 92 5.00 30.93 33.92
N GLN A 93 4.83 30.66 32.62
CA GLN A 93 3.59 30.15 32.02
C GLN A 93 3.87 29.17 30.88
N LEU A 94 2.93 28.24 30.66
CA LEU A 94 2.93 27.29 29.54
C LEU A 94 1.70 27.50 28.65
N TYR A 95 1.90 27.66 27.36
CA TYR A 95 0.85 27.69 26.35
C TYR A 95 0.94 26.45 25.47
N LEU A 96 -0.18 25.73 25.34
CA LEU A 96 -0.33 24.59 24.43
C LEU A 96 -1.07 25.07 23.18
N ALA A 97 -0.35 25.18 22.07
CA ALA A 97 -0.79 25.79 20.82
C ALA A 97 -0.90 24.76 19.69
N THR A 98 -1.40 23.57 20.03
CA THR A 98 -1.69 22.51 19.07
C THR A 98 -2.89 22.85 18.19
N ASP A 99 -3.05 22.17 17.07
CA ASP A 99 -4.18 22.29 16.16
C ASP A 99 -5.50 21.99 16.89
N GLU A 100 -6.61 22.53 16.38
CA GLU A 100 -7.93 22.45 17.01
C GLU A 100 -8.76 21.25 16.52
N ASP A 101 -8.10 20.11 16.36
CA ASP A 101 -8.79 18.84 16.15
C ASP A 101 -8.57 17.92 17.37
N ARG A 102 -9.32 16.81 17.42
CA ARG A 102 -9.16 15.80 18.47
C ARG A 102 -7.72 15.28 18.62
N GLU A 103 -6.96 15.25 17.51
CA GLU A 103 -5.55 14.83 17.52
C GLU A 103 -4.66 15.86 18.22
N GLY A 104 -4.83 17.15 17.90
CA GLY A 104 -4.13 18.25 18.54
C GLY A 104 -4.50 18.37 20.02
N GLU A 105 -5.75 18.13 20.39
CA GLU A 105 -6.19 18.11 21.79
C GLU A 105 -5.53 16.95 22.57
N ALA A 106 -5.45 15.76 21.98
CA ALA A 106 -4.75 14.62 22.56
C ALA A 106 -3.23 14.86 22.70
N ILE A 107 -2.59 15.54 21.75
CA ILE A 107 -1.18 15.95 21.86
C ILE A 107 -1.01 16.92 23.04
N ALA A 108 -1.87 17.93 23.17
CA ALA A 108 -1.86 18.86 24.30
C ALA A 108 -2.02 18.14 25.64
N TRP A 109 -2.98 17.21 25.73
CA TRP A 109 -3.16 16.38 26.91
C TRP A 109 -1.92 15.51 27.21
N HIS A 110 -1.34 14.85 26.22
CA HIS A 110 -0.13 14.07 26.41
C HIS A 110 1.06 14.92 26.88
N LEU A 111 1.19 16.16 26.39
CA LEU A 111 2.18 17.12 26.87
C LEU A 111 1.94 17.46 28.34
N LEU A 112 0.71 17.75 28.73
CA LEU A 112 0.34 18.05 30.11
C LEU A 112 0.76 16.91 31.06
N GLU A 113 0.38 15.68 30.72
CA GLU A 113 0.66 14.47 31.49
C GLU A 113 2.16 14.17 31.63
N VAL A 114 2.92 14.32 30.54
CA VAL A 114 4.35 13.98 30.52
C VAL A 114 5.19 15.08 31.17
N LEU A 115 4.87 16.34 30.92
CA LEU A 115 5.61 17.49 31.43
C LEU A 115 5.29 17.76 32.89
N ASN A 116 4.06 17.48 33.33
CA ASN A 116 3.56 17.72 34.68
C ASN A 116 3.90 19.15 35.18
N PRO A 117 3.41 20.19 34.48
CA PRO A 117 3.77 21.58 34.74
C PRO A 117 3.36 22.04 36.13
N THR A 118 4.22 22.82 36.78
CA THR A 118 3.92 23.49 38.06
C THR A 118 3.61 24.99 37.88
N VAL A 119 3.42 25.41 36.63
CA VAL A 119 3.11 26.78 36.21
C VAL A 119 1.71 26.80 35.58
N PRO A 120 1.04 27.96 35.51
CA PRO A 120 -0.23 28.11 34.79
C PRO A 120 -0.12 27.58 33.34
N VAL A 121 -1.14 26.85 32.92
CA VAL A 121 -1.24 26.25 31.58
C VAL A 121 -2.43 26.86 30.85
N HIS A 122 -2.22 27.24 29.59
CA HIS A 122 -3.22 27.87 28.74
C HIS A 122 -3.34 27.12 27.41
N ARG A 123 -4.54 26.76 26.98
CA ARG A 123 -4.78 26.15 25.66
C ARG A 123 -5.07 27.26 24.65
N MET A 124 -4.14 27.50 23.73
CA MET A 124 -4.27 28.46 22.64
C MET A 124 -4.83 27.78 21.40
N VAL A 125 -5.79 28.40 20.74
CA VAL A 125 -6.48 27.82 19.59
C VAL A 125 -6.63 28.87 18.49
N PHE A 126 -6.42 28.45 17.24
CA PHE A 126 -6.48 29.31 16.06
C PHE A 126 -6.66 28.47 14.78
N HIS A 127 -7.31 29.05 13.77
CA HIS A 127 -7.56 28.39 12.48
C HIS A 127 -6.65 28.89 11.34
N GLU A 128 -5.84 29.93 11.61
CA GLU A 128 -4.83 30.46 10.70
C GLU A 128 -3.63 31.04 11.48
N ILE A 129 -2.46 31.05 10.86
CA ILE A 129 -1.21 31.47 11.51
C ILE A 129 -0.84 32.88 11.03
N THR A 130 -1.57 33.87 11.57
CA THR A 130 -1.35 35.30 11.32
C THR A 130 -1.00 36.01 12.62
N GLU A 131 -0.34 37.16 12.57
CA GLU A 131 0.02 37.90 13.78
C GLU A 131 -1.21 38.23 14.64
N LYS A 132 -2.28 38.72 14.02
CA LYS A 132 -3.55 39.02 14.69
C LYS A 132 -4.15 37.80 15.38
N ALA A 133 -4.36 36.71 14.63
CA ALA A 133 -5.00 35.50 15.17
C ALA A 133 -4.18 34.89 16.31
N ILE A 134 -2.84 34.91 16.22
CA ILE A 134 -1.96 34.39 17.26
C ILE A 134 -2.00 35.27 18.51
N ARG A 135 -2.04 36.60 18.38
CA ARG A 135 -2.18 37.51 19.53
C ARG A 135 -3.53 37.36 20.22
N GLU A 136 -4.61 37.30 19.45
CA GLU A 136 -5.97 37.05 19.97
C GLU A 136 -6.05 35.70 20.72
N ALA A 137 -5.42 34.65 20.18
CA ALA A 137 -5.37 33.33 20.81
C ALA A 137 -4.57 33.30 22.13
N VAL A 138 -3.59 34.19 22.30
CA VAL A 138 -2.88 34.36 23.60
C VAL A 138 -3.78 35.07 24.62
N GLU A 139 -4.53 36.08 24.19
CA GLU A 139 -5.39 36.88 25.06
C GLU A 139 -6.66 36.14 25.50
N SER A 140 -7.13 35.18 24.69
CA SER A 140 -8.35 34.41 24.94
C SER A 140 -8.10 32.90 24.92
N PRO A 141 -7.31 32.35 25.86
CA PRO A 141 -7.11 30.92 25.95
C PRO A 141 -8.40 30.23 26.44
N ARG A 142 -8.55 28.95 26.08
CA ARG A 142 -9.61 28.08 26.63
C ARG A 142 -9.03 27.03 27.58
N ASP A 143 -9.92 26.26 28.18
CA ASP A 143 -9.54 25.04 28.88
C ASP A 143 -9.32 23.88 27.89
N LEU A 144 -8.51 22.91 28.31
CA LEU A 144 -8.37 21.64 27.59
C LEU A 144 -9.72 20.90 27.61
N ASP A 145 -10.19 20.49 26.44
CA ASP A 145 -11.43 19.74 26.31
C ASP A 145 -11.17 18.25 26.51
N ARG A 146 -11.51 17.73 27.70
CA ARG A 146 -11.31 16.33 28.04
C ARG A 146 -12.13 15.38 27.16
N ARG A 147 -13.30 15.80 26.65
CA ARG A 147 -14.15 14.93 25.84
C ARG A 147 -13.58 14.72 24.44
N LEU A 148 -12.97 15.76 23.86
CA LEU A 148 -12.20 15.61 22.62
C LEU A 148 -11.01 14.65 22.79
N VAL A 149 -10.34 14.70 23.95
CA VAL A 149 -9.27 13.75 24.29
C VAL A 149 -9.84 12.33 24.41
N ASP A 150 -10.94 12.13 25.15
CA ASP A 150 -11.55 10.82 25.34
C ASP A 150 -12.01 10.22 24.00
N ALA A 151 -12.56 11.02 23.08
CA ALA A 151 -12.90 10.57 21.73
C ALA A 151 -11.67 10.16 20.92
N GLN A 152 -10.54 10.86 21.06
CA GLN A 152 -9.29 10.46 20.41
C GLN A 152 -8.71 9.18 21.02
N GLU A 153 -8.71 9.05 22.34
CA GLU A 153 -8.27 7.84 23.05
C GLU A 153 -9.15 6.64 22.67
N ALA A 154 -10.47 6.80 22.64
CA ALA A 154 -11.43 5.79 22.21
C ALA A 154 -11.11 5.29 20.79
N ARG A 155 -10.91 6.22 19.85
CA ARG A 155 -10.47 5.89 18.47
C ARG A 155 -9.16 5.11 18.48
N ARG A 156 -8.17 5.58 19.23
CA ARG A 156 -6.83 4.98 19.30
C ARG A 156 -6.86 3.55 19.84
N ILE A 157 -7.68 3.31 20.87
CA ILE A 157 -7.90 1.99 21.48
C ILE A 157 -8.67 1.09 20.51
N PHE A 158 -9.75 1.56 19.90
CA PHE A 158 -10.51 0.81 18.90
C PHE A 158 -9.59 0.32 17.77
N ASP A 159 -8.84 1.24 17.15
CA ASP A 159 -7.94 0.90 16.05
C ASP A 159 -6.80 -0.04 16.52
N ARG A 160 -6.38 0.04 17.80
CA ARG A 160 -5.44 -0.90 18.42
C ARG A 160 -6.05 -2.29 18.53
N LEU A 161 -7.26 -2.44 19.09
CA LEU A 161 -7.95 -3.72 19.22
C LEU A 161 -8.16 -4.36 17.84
N TYR A 162 -8.74 -3.61 16.91
CA TYR A 162 -8.96 -4.08 15.54
C TYR A 162 -7.65 -4.55 14.89
N GLY A 163 -6.62 -3.70 14.88
CA GLY A 163 -5.38 -3.99 14.18
C GLY A 163 -4.60 -5.14 14.82
N TYR A 164 -4.53 -5.18 16.15
CA TYR A 164 -3.71 -6.15 16.89
C TYR A 164 -4.34 -7.54 16.89
N GLU A 165 -5.67 -7.65 16.91
CA GLU A 165 -6.38 -8.93 16.92
C GLU A 165 -6.59 -9.50 15.51
N VAL A 166 -6.92 -8.66 14.52
CA VAL A 166 -7.27 -9.14 13.16
C VAL A 166 -6.03 -9.36 12.29
N SER A 167 -4.94 -8.61 12.47
CA SER A 167 -3.73 -8.79 11.64
C SER A 167 -3.11 -10.20 11.77
N PRO A 168 -2.98 -10.80 12.98
CA PRO A 168 -2.53 -12.19 13.13
C PRO A 168 -3.40 -13.20 12.39
N VAL A 169 -4.72 -12.98 12.31
CA VAL A 169 -5.62 -13.82 11.51
C VAL A 169 -5.23 -13.77 10.04
N MET A 170 -5.01 -12.57 9.50
CA MET A 170 -4.53 -12.41 8.12
C MET A 170 -3.17 -13.08 7.89
N TRP A 171 -2.28 -13.10 8.90
CA TRP A 171 -0.99 -13.78 8.78
C TRP A 171 -1.12 -15.29 8.74
N LYS A 172 -1.99 -15.86 9.59
CA LYS A 172 -2.28 -17.29 9.63
C LYS A 172 -3.03 -17.76 8.38
N LYS A 173 -3.95 -16.94 7.85
CA LYS A 173 -4.92 -17.35 6.82
C LYS A 173 -4.61 -16.86 5.41
N VAL A 174 -3.80 -15.82 5.23
CA VAL A 174 -3.45 -15.24 3.92
C VAL A 174 -1.94 -15.23 3.72
N ARG A 175 -1.23 -14.27 4.34
CA ARG A 175 0.24 -14.23 4.35
C ARG A 175 0.80 -13.37 5.50
N PRO A 176 2.01 -13.68 6.00
CA PRO A 176 2.67 -12.86 7.01
C PRO A 176 2.91 -11.41 6.56
N GLY A 177 2.84 -10.46 7.50
CA GLY A 177 3.17 -9.05 7.28
C GLY A 177 2.04 -8.18 6.74
N LEU A 178 0.85 -8.75 6.54
CA LEU A 178 -0.38 -8.01 6.27
C LEU A 178 -0.82 -7.16 7.47
N SER A 179 -1.67 -6.17 7.24
CA SER A 179 -2.24 -5.39 8.34
C SER A 179 -3.73 -5.24 8.13
N ALA A 180 -4.48 -5.52 9.20
CA ALA A 180 -5.88 -5.18 9.28
C ALA A 180 -6.02 -3.76 9.84
N GLY A 181 -6.93 -2.99 9.28
CA GLY A 181 -7.32 -1.70 9.84
C GLY A 181 -8.67 -1.32 9.29
N ARG A 182 -9.61 -0.92 10.14
CA ARG A 182 -11.01 -0.64 9.79
C ARG A 182 -11.16 0.13 8.48
N VAL A 183 -10.60 1.34 8.42
CA VAL A 183 -10.76 2.22 7.25
C VAL A 183 -9.97 1.72 6.04
N GLN A 184 -8.81 1.09 6.28
CA GLN A 184 -8.01 0.44 5.25
C GLN A 184 -8.76 -0.73 4.60
N SER A 185 -9.43 -1.56 5.41
CA SER A 185 -10.20 -2.73 4.94
C SER A 185 -11.38 -2.29 4.09
N VAL A 186 -12.09 -1.23 4.48
CA VAL A 186 -13.17 -0.63 3.67
C VAL A 186 -12.65 -0.08 2.34
N ALA A 187 -11.53 0.66 2.35
CA ALA A 187 -10.95 1.17 1.10
C ALA A 187 -10.50 0.05 0.16
N ASN A 188 -9.89 -1.01 0.69
CA ASN A 188 -9.54 -2.20 -0.07
C ASN A 188 -10.79 -2.88 -0.66
N ARG A 189 -11.85 -3.02 0.14
CA ARG A 189 -13.13 -3.59 -0.30
C ARG A 189 -13.74 -2.82 -1.46
N LEU A 190 -13.81 -1.49 -1.38
CA LEU A 190 -14.31 -0.64 -2.47
C LEU A 190 -13.57 -0.89 -3.79
N ILE A 191 -12.24 -1.00 -3.73
CA ILE A 191 -11.41 -1.25 -4.91
C ILE A 191 -11.64 -2.67 -5.45
N VAL A 192 -11.72 -3.68 -4.58
CA VAL A 192 -11.99 -5.07 -4.97
C VAL A 192 -13.40 -5.23 -5.55
N GLU A 193 -14.42 -4.60 -4.97
CA GLU A 193 -15.79 -4.60 -5.50
C GLU A 193 -15.83 -3.98 -6.90
N ARG A 194 -15.18 -2.82 -7.10
CA ARG A 194 -15.05 -2.22 -8.44
C ARG A 194 -14.33 -3.16 -9.41
N GLU A 195 -13.31 -3.87 -8.98
CA GLU A 195 -12.61 -4.81 -9.86
C GLU A 195 -13.47 -6.04 -10.18
N ARG A 196 -14.26 -6.55 -9.23
CA ARG A 196 -15.28 -7.60 -9.46
C ARG A 196 -16.34 -7.14 -10.47
N GLU A 197 -16.81 -5.90 -10.36
CA GLU A 197 -17.73 -5.29 -11.35
C GLU A 197 -17.12 -5.31 -12.76
N ARG A 198 -15.81 -5.05 -12.88
CA ARG A 198 -15.10 -5.08 -14.16
C ARG A 198 -14.90 -6.49 -14.69
N ILE A 199 -14.54 -7.45 -13.82
CA ILE A 199 -14.38 -8.87 -14.18
C ILE A 199 -15.70 -9.45 -14.70
N ALA A 200 -16.83 -9.10 -14.07
CA ALA A 200 -18.15 -9.59 -14.45
C ALA A 200 -18.79 -8.82 -15.62
N PHE A 201 -18.15 -7.76 -16.13
CA PHE A 201 -18.71 -6.90 -17.16
C PHE A 201 -18.68 -7.57 -18.54
N THR A 202 -19.80 -7.56 -19.25
CA THR A 202 -19.89 -8.02 -20.64
C THR A 202 -19.98 -6.82 -21.59
N THR A 203 -19.05 -6.75 -22.53
CA THR A 203 -19.00 -5.70 -23.55
C THR A 203 -20.10 -5.88 -24.60
N ALA A 204 -20.79 -4.80 -24.94
CA ALA A 204 -21.68 -4.72 -26.10
C ALA A 204 -21.08 -3.82 -27.19
N ASP A 205 -21.21 -4.27 -28.44
CA ASP A 205 -20.87 -3.50 -29.62
C ASP A 205 -22.05 -2.61 -30.04
N TYR A 206 -21.78 -1.35 -30.36
CA TYR A 206 -22.76 -0.45 -30.96
C TYR A 206 -22.06 0.53 -31.90
N SER A 207 -22.80 1.16 -32.80
CA SER A 207 -22.27 2.13 -33.74
C SER A 207 -22.92 3.50 -33.55
N SER A 208 -22.21 4.55 -33.93
CA SER A 208 -22.78 5.89 -34.11
C SER A 208 -22.60 6.33 -35.55
N VAL A 209 -23.43 7.29 -35.98
CA VAL A 209 -23.25 8.01 -37.24
C VAL A 209 -23.15 9.48 -36.91
N GLU A 210 -22.08 10.10 -37.38
CA GLU A 210 -21.85 11.54 -37.31
C GLU A 210 -21.89 12.09 -38.73
N ALA A 211 -22.52 13.25 -38.89
CA ALA A 211 -22.63 13.96 -40.14
C ALA A 211 -22.05 15.36 -39.99
N GLU A 212 -21.25 15.77 -40.96
CA GLU A 212 -20.96 17.17 -41.20
C GLU A 212 -22.14 17.75 -41.99
N MET A 213 -22.82 18.69 -41.36
CA MET A 213 -24.01 19.36 -41.83
C MET A 213 -23.66 20.76 -42.34
N SER A 214 -24.28 21.21 -43.43
CA SER A 214 -24.01 22.51 -44.03
C SER A 214 -25.27 23.17 -44.58
N SER A 215 -25.48 24.44 -44.22
CA SER A 215 -26.47 25.34 -44.86
C SER A 215 -25.78 26.60 -45.40
N LEU A 216 -24.83 27.15 -44.63
CA LEU A 216 -23.90 28.24 -44.99
C LEU A 216 -22.54 28.07 -44.29
N THR A 217 -22.54 27.54 -43.07
CA THR A 217 -21.37 27.16 -42.27
C THR A 217 -21.48 25.68 -41.90
N ALA A 218 -20.36 24.96 -41.91
CA ALA A 218 -20.31 23.56 -41.53
C ALA A 218 -20.43 23.38 -40.00
N PHE A 219 -21.12 22.33 -39.57
CA PHE A 219 -21.22 21.93 -38.16
C PHE A 219 -21.45 20.42 -38.04
N GLU A 220 -21.10 19.84 -36.90
CA GLU A 220 -21.30 18.40 -36.67
C GLU A 220 -22.66 18.12 -36.00
N ALA A 221 -23.33 17.07 -36.46
CA ALA A 221 -24.51 16.50 -35.82
C ALA A 221 -24.40 14.98 -35.75
N SER A 222 -24.96 14.38 -34.71
CA SER A 222 -24.98 12.92 -34.52
C SER A 222 -26.37 12.37 -34.74
N LEU A 223 -26.47 11.16 -35.28
CA LEU A 223 -27.74 10.44 -35.38
C LEU A 223 -28.29 10.17 -33.97
N VAL A 224 -29.55 10.54 -33.73
CA VAL A 224 -30.19 10.41 -32.41
C VAL A 224 -31.44 9.55 -32.41
N ALA A 225 -32.12 9.38 -33.54
CA ALA A 225 -33.27 8.49 -33.67
C ALA A 225 -33.45 7.94 -35.08
N LEU A 226 -34.08 6.76 -35.17
CA LEU A 226 -34.54 6.10 -36.40
C LEU A 226 -35.99 5.67 -36.20
N ASP A 227 -36.89 6.06 -37.11
CA ASP A 227 -38.33 5.77 -37.06
C ASP A 227 -39.01 6.14 -35.73
N GLY A 228 -38.46 7.15 -35.03
CA GLY A 228 -38.92 7.60 -33.72
C GLY A 228 -38.22 6.94 -32.52
N ASP A 229 -37.56 5.80 -32.72
CA ASP A 229 -36.80 5.10 -31.68
C ASP A 229 -35.42 5.72 -31.52
N ARG A 230 -35.00 5.95 -30.27
CA ARG A 230 -33.73 6.62 -29.99
C ARG A 230 -32.55 5.68 -30.18
N ILE A 231 -31.49 6.18 -30.80
CA ILE A 231 -30.23 5.42 -30.90
C ILE A 231 -29.65 5.20 -29.50
N ALA A 232 -29.30 3.96 -29.21
CA ALA A 232 -28.62 3.58 -27.97
C ALA A 232 -27.19 4.15 -27.93
N ALA A 233 -26.81 4.68 -26.77
CA ALA A 233 -25.43 5.05 -26.45
C ALA A 233 -24.92 4.15 -25.30
N GLY A 234 -23.62 4.22 -24.99
CA GLY A 234 -23.01 3.35 -23.98
C GLY A 234 -23.70 3.34 -22.59
N ARG A 235 -24.37 4.43 -22.21
CA ARG A 235 -25.15 4.54 -20.95
C ARG A 235 -26.47 3.76 -20.94
N ASP A 236 -26.94 3.34 -22.11
CA ASP A 236 -28.21 2.64 -22.29
C ASP A 236 -28.03 1.11 -22.16
N PHE A 237 -26.80 0.65 -21.87
CA PHE A 237 -26.48 -0.76 -21.61
C PHE A 237 -26.31 -1.03 -20.12
N ASN A 238 -26.72 -2.22 -19.67
CA ASN A 238 -26.45 -2.74 -18.34
C ASN A 238 -25.06 -3.43 -18.29
N ALA A 239 -24.69 -4.01 -17.14
CA ALA A 239 -23.40 -4.68 -16.96
C ALA A 239 -23.25 -5.99 -17.77
N GLN A 240 -24.36 -6.52 -18.29
CA GLN A 240 -24.42 -7.74 -19.11
C GLN A 240 -24.41 -7.41 -20.61
N GLY A 241 -24.26 -6.14 -20.99
CA GLY A 241 -24.25 -5.71 -22.39
C GLY A 241 -25.65 -5.67 -23.02
N GLU A 242 -26.71 -5.68 -22.23
CA GLU A 242 -28.09 -5.63 -22.71
C GLU A 242 -28.67 -4.22 -22.54
N LEU A 243 -29.64 -3.85 -23.37
CA LEU A 243 -30.32 -2.57 -23.20
C LEU A 243 -31.07 -2.53 -21.86
N ASN A 244 -30.90 -1.42 -21.13
CA ASN A 244 -31.63 -1.17 -19.89
C ASN A 244 -32.97 -0.44 -20.10
N ARG A 245 -33.34 -0.17 -21.35
CA ARG A 245 -34.55 0.53 -21.77
C ARG A 245 -35.07 -0.01 -23.10
N ASP A 246 -36.39 -0.17 -23.19
CA ASP A 246 -37.07 -0.67 -24.38
C ASP A 246 -37.24 0.41 -25.47
N ASP A 247 -37.09 1.70 -25.13
CA ASP A 247 -37.24 2.85 -26.04
C ASP A 247 -35.96 3.17 -26.84
N ARG A 248 -35.07 2.18 -26.97
CA ARG A 248 -33.73 2.32 -27.57
C ARG A 248 -33.49 1.27 -28.62
N VAL A 249 -32.83 1.67 -29.70
CA VAL A 249 -32.38 0.78 -30.77
C VAL A 249 -30.86 0.77 -30.85
N ILE A 250 -30.28 -0.43 -30.90
CA ILE A 250 -28.85 -0.60 -31.13
C ILE A 250 -28.59 -0.41 -32.62
N LEU A 251 -27.74 0.57 -32.94
CA LEU A 251 -27.25 0.73 -34.30
C LEU A 251 -26.09 -0.24 -34.52
N THR A 252 -26.28 -1.23 -35.40
CA THR A 252 -25.21 -2.16 -35.78
C THR A 252 -24.26 -1.55 -36.80
N ARG A 253 -23.04 -2.09 -36.91
CA ARG A 253 -22.05 -1.67 -37.89
C ARG A 253 -22.60 -1.65 -39.31
N ALA A 254 -23.19 -2.75 -39.76
CA ALA A 254 -23.76 -2.86 -41.11
C ALA A 254 -24.86 -1.81 -41.35
N ARG A 255 -25.70 -1.56 -40.33
CA ARG A 255 -26.74 -0.55 -40.43
C ARG A 255 -26.17 0.88 -40.46
N ALA A 256 -25.12 1.16 -39.70
CA ALA A 256 -24.44 2.46 -39.72
C ALA A 256 -23.77 2.72 -41.08
N GLU A 257 -23.11 1.73 -41.66
CA GLU A 257 -22.49 1.81 -43.00
C GLU A 257 -23.54 2.03 -44.11
N ASP A 258 -24.68 1.34 -44.03
CA ASP A 258 -25.84 1.55 -44.91
C ASP A 258 -26.36 3.00 -44.81
N LEU A 259 -26.47 3.55 -43.60
CA LEU A 259 -26.93 4.93 -43.39
C LEU A 259 -25.93 5.97 -43.91
N VAL A 260 -24.62 5.77 -43.69
CA VAL A 260 -23.58 6.66 -44.24
C VAL A 260 -23.68 6.75 -45.76
N THR A 261 -23.81 5.60 -46.43
CA THR A 261 -23.90 5.55 -47.89
C THR A 261 -25.20 6.18 -48.40
N SER A 262 -26.33 5.89 -47.75
CA SER A 262 -27.65 6.31 -48.24
C SER A 262 -27.97 7.78 -47.97
N LEU A 263 -27.37 8.38 -46.93
CA LEU A 263 -27.67 9.75 -46.50
C LEU A 263 -26.67 10.79 -47.02
N GLN A 264 -25.58 10.38 -47.68
CA GLN A 264 -24.59 11.32 -48.18
C GLN A 264 -25.17 12.26 -49.25
N GLY A 265 -25.00 13.57 -49.04
CA GLY A 265 -25.59 14.60 -49.89
C GLY A 265 -27.10 14.79 -49.71
N THR A 266 -27.72 14.10 -48.75
CA THR A 266 -29.16 14.25 -48.47
C THR A 266 -29.42 15.60 -47.79
N THR A 267 -30.54 16.21 -48.14
CA THR A 267 -31.01 17.45 -47.51
C THR A 267 -31.99 17.10 -46.40
N PHE A 268 -31.69 17.58 -45.20
CA PHE A 268 -32.49 17.51 -44.00
C PHE A 268 -33.22 18.84 -43.78
N THR A 269 -34.33 18.79 -43.06
CA THR A 269 -35.09 19.97 -42.60
C THR A 269 -34.84 20.17 -41.12
N VAL A 270 -34.64 21.41 -40.69
CA VAL A 270 -34.58 21.75 -39.26
C VAL A 270 -35.97 21.54 -38.65
N LYS A 271 -36.10 20.50 -37.82
CA LYS A 271 -37.34 20.14 -37.14
C LYS A 271 -37.60 21.02 -35.93
N SER A 272 -36.55 21.32 -35.15
CA SER A 272 -36.65 22.19 -33.98
C SER A 272 -35.33 22.89 -33.67
N VAL A 273 -35.43 24.12 -33.17
CA VAL A 273 -34.31 24.88 -32.59
C VAL A 273 -34.74 25.37 -31.20
N GLU A 274 -34.28 24.68 -30.16
CA GLU A 274 -34.61 25.03 -28.77
C GLU A 274 -33.45 25.78 -28.12
N SER A 275 -33.71 26.98 -27.61
CA SER A 275 -32.76 27.70 -26.75
C SER A 275 -33.22 27.66 -25.30
N LYS A 276 -32.37 27.16 -24.41
CA LYS A 276 -32.61 27.11 -22.97
C LYS A 276 -31.56 27.94 -22.22
N PRO A 277 -31.97 28.80 -21.26
CA PRO A 277 -31.03 29.53 -20.43
C PRO A 277 -30.08 28.56 -19.71
N TYR A 278 -28.77 28.79 -19.88
CA TYR A 278 -27.72 28.10 -19.14
C TYR A 278 -27.33 28.95 -17.94
N ARG A 279 -27.28 28.33 -16.76
CA ARG A 279 -26.78 28.97 -15.55
C ARG A 279 -26.03 27.97 -14.71
N ARG A 280 -24.79 28.32 -14.35
CA ARG A 280 -23.95 27.50 -13.49
C ARG A 280 -23.41 28.31 -12.32
N ARG A 281 -23.64 27.77 -11.12
CA ARG A 281 -23.19 28.40 -9.87
C ARG A 281 -21.72 28.06 -9.61
N PRO A 282 -20.96 28.98 -9.01
CA PRO A 282 -19.63 28.66 -8.54
C PRO A 282 -19.69 27.59 -7.46
N ALA A 283 -18.72 26.70 -7.51
CA ALA A 283 -18.58 25.63 -6.54
C ALA A 283 -18.05 26.17 -5.19
N PRO A 284 -18.32 25.50 -4.06
CA PRO A 284 -17.97 26.00 -2.74
C PRO A 284 -16.44 26.14 -2.55
N PRO A 285 -16.01 26.96 -1.57
CA PRO A 285 -14.64 26.95 -1.06
C PRO A 285 -14.15 25.54 -0.72
N PHE A 286 -12.84 25.34 -0.72
CA PHE A 286 -12.29 24.01 -0.48
C PHE A 286 -12.52 23.54 0.95
N MET A 287 -12.94 22.29 1.05
CA MET A 287 -12.68 21.41 2.20
C MET A 287 -11.63 20.36 1.79
N THR A 288 -11.10 19.59 2.74
CA THR A 288 -9.97 18.68 2.51
C THR A 288 -10.19 17.69 1.37
N SER A 289 -11.37 17.05 1.31
CA SER A 289 -11.68 16.08 0.26
C SER A 289 -11.72 16.72 -1.12
N THR A 290 -12.37 17.88 -1.25
CA THR A 290 -12.49 18.62 -2.52
C THR A 290 -11.15 19.18 -2.99
N LEU A 291 -10.28 19.58 -2.06
CA LEU A 291 -8.91 20.01 -2.38
C LEU A 291 -8.09 18.83 -2.93
N GLN A 292 -8.14 17.67 -2.29
CA GLN A 292 -7.45 16.46 -2.77
C GLN A 292 -7.94 16.02 -4.15
N GLN A 293 -9.26 16.08 -4.38
CA GLN A 293 -9.88 15.75 -5.67
C GLN A 293 -9.41 16.70 -6.79
N GLU A 294 -9.52 18.02 -6.58
CA GLU A 294 -9.14 19.01 -7.59
C GLU A 294 -7.62 19.08 -7.79
N ALA A 295 -6.80 18.91 -6.75
CA ALA A 295 -5.35 18.84 -6.89
C ALA A 295 -4.91 17.60 -7.67
N SER A 296 -5.58 16.45 -7.46
CA SER A 296 -5.33 15.27 -8.28
C SER A 296 -5.70 15.49 -9.74
N ARG A 297 -6.90 16.05 -10.00
CA ARG A 297 -7.39 16.27 -11.36
C ARG A 297 -6.61 17.34 -12.13
N ARG A 298 -6.38 18.52 -11.52
CA ARG A 298 -5.79 19.70 -12.18
C ARG A 298 -4.27 19.71 -12.09
N LEU A 299 -3.69 19.18 -11.01
CA LEU A 299 -2.25 19.27 -10.76
C LEU A 299 -1.51 17.93 -10.91
N GLY A 300 -2.24 16.80 -10.96
CA GLY A 300 -1.67 15.45 -10.97
C GLY A 300 -1.09 15.04 -9.61
N PHE A 301 -1.50 15.69 -8.51
CA PHE A 301 -0.98 15.41 -7.17
C PHE A 301 -1.66 14.18 -6.56
N SER A 302 -0.90 13.37 -5.83
CA SER A 302 -1.49 12.39 -4.91
C SER A 302 -2.10 13.12 -3.70
N ALA A 303 -2.98 12.46 -2.97
CA ALA A 303 -3.54 12.97 -1.73
C ALA A 303 -2.43 13.30 -0.71
N SER A 304 -1.43 12.41 -0.56
CA SER A 304 -0.28 12.64 0.34
C SER A 304 0.56 13.86 -0.10
N ARG A 305 0.85 13.99 -1.41
CA ARG A 305 1.56 15.16 -1.95
C ARG A 305 0.77 16.46 -1.74
N THR A 306 -0.54 16.42 -1.94
CA THR A 306 -1.46 17.56 -1.71
C THR A 306 -1.44 17.99 -0.26
N MET A 307 -1.59 17.05 0.68
CA MET A 307 -1.58 17.36 2.12
C MET A 307 -0.21 17.83 2.60
N GLY A 308 0.89 17.30 2.05
CA GLY A 308 2.24 17.77 2.34
C GLY A 308 2.48 19.22 1.91
N ALA A 309 1.99 19.61 0.73
CA ALA A 309 2.05 20.99 0.26
C ALA A 309 1.13 21.93 1.07
N ALA A 310 -0.10 21.49 1.37
CA ALA A 310 -1.04 22.26 2.18
C ALA A 310 -0.53 22.48 3.62
N GLN A 311 0.09 21.47 4.24
CA GLN A 311 0.72 21.59 5.56
C GLN A 311 1.77 22.71 5.56
N LYS A 312 2.65 22.74 4.57
CA LYS A 312 3.69 23.77 4.48
C LYS A 312 3.09 25.17 4.30
N LEU A 313 2.08 25.31 3.44
CA LEU A 313 1.38 26.58 3.25
C LEU A 313 0.73 27.07 4.54
N TYR A 314 0.10 26.18 5.30
CA TYR A 314 -0.52 26.52 6.59
C TYR A 314 0.54 26.94 7.62
N GLU A 315 1.61 26.16 7.79
CA GLU A 315 2.71 26.44 8.74
C GLU A 315 3.45 27.76 8.45
N GLN A 316 3.45 28.19 7.18
CA GLN A 316 4.01 29.45 6.73
C GLN A 316 3.00 30.61 6.75
N GLY A 317 1.75 30.37 7.14
CA GLY A 317 0.70 31.39 7.24
C GLY A 317 0.12 31.84 5.90
N PHE A 318 0.18 31.01 4.85
CA PHE A 318 -0.43 31.32 3.54
C PHE A 318 -1.89 30.91 3.43
N ILE A 319 -2.30 29.83 4.10
CA ILE A 319 -3.67 29.31 4.05
C ILE A 319 -4.19 29.02 5.45
N THR A 320 -5.51 28.91 5.59
CA THR A 320 -6.18 28.35 6.77
C THR A 320 -5.91 26.86 6.94
N TYR A 321 -6.32 26.32 8.08
CA TYR A 321 -6.12 24.92 8.41
C TYR A 321 -6.68 23.96 7.34
N MET A 322 -5.83 23.04 6.87
CA MET A 322 -6.12 22.20 5.70
C MET A 322 -6.87 20.90 6.01
N ARG A 323 -7.17 20.60 7.27
CA ARG A 323 -7.95 19.43 7.70
C ARG A 323 -9.32 19.89 8.20
N THR A 324 -10.23 20.10 7.26
CA THR A 324 -11.55 20.68 7.49
C THR A 324 -12.56 20.00 6.58
N ASP A 325 -13.76 19.77 7.10
CA ASP A 325 -14.94 19.33 6.36
C ASP A 325 -15.92 20.50 6.10
N SER A 326 -15.55 21.71 6.53
CA SER A 326 -16.32 22.94 6.37
C SER A 326 -16.00 23.63 5.05
N THR A 327 -17.03 24.23 4.46
CA THR A 327 -16.93 25.10 3.29
C THR A 327 -17.27 26.56 3.62
N THR A 328 -17.41 26.86 4.92
CA THR A 328 -17.80 28.18 5.42
C THR A 328 -16.63 29.16 5.32
N LEU A 329 -16.90 30.41 4.97
CA LEU A 329 -15.95 31.52 5.09
C LEU A 329 -16.39 32.45 6.22
N SER A 330 -15.44 32.97 6.98
CA SER A 330 -15.63 33.99 8.02
C SER A 330 -16.09 35.31 7.40
N ALA A 331 -16.68 36.19 8.22
CA ALA A 331 -17.11 37.51 7.77
C ALA A 331 -15.93 38.33 7.20
N ASP A 332 -14.78 38.27 7.86
CA ASP A 332 -13.54 38.92 7.42
C ASP A 332 -13.09 38.37 6.06
N ALA A 333 -13.03 37.05 5.91
CA ALA A 333 -12.64 36.42 4.64
C ALA A 333 -13.61 36.74 3.49
N LEU A 334 -14.91 36.82 3.77
CA LEU A 334 -15.91 37.27 2.79
C LEU A 334 -15.66 38.72 2.36
N GLY A 335 -15.30 39.60 3.30
CA GLY A 335 -14.92 40.98 3.00
C GLY A 335 -13.71 41.04 2.07
N VAL A 336 -12.62 40.37 2.45
CA VAL A 336 -11.36 40.35 1.67
C VAL A 336 -11.58 39.76 0.28
N ALA A 337 -12.30 38.64 0.15
CA ALA A 337 -12.61 38.02 -1.15
C ALA A 337 -13.33 39.00 -2.09
N ARG A 338 -14.33 39.71 -1.56
CA ARG A 338 -15.12 40.68 -2.34
C ARG A 338 -14.28 41.88 -2.73
N ASP A 339 -13.38 42.36 -1.88
CA ASP A 339 -12.45 43.44 -2.20
C ASP A 339 -11.46 43.04 -3.30
N VAL A 340 -10.89 41.82 -3.23
CA VAL A 340 -10.05 41.28 -4.29
C VAL A 340 -10.83 41.20 -5.60
N ILE A 341 -12.09 40.75 -5.59
CA ILE A 341 -12.92 40.70 -6.79
C ILE A 341 -13.12 42.10 -7.39
N ARG A 342 -13.42 43.11 -6.57
CA ARG A 342 -13.58 44.51 -7.03
C ARG A 342 -12.32 45.07 -7.66
N GLN A 343 -11.15 44.67 -7.17
CA GLN A 343 -9.86 45.19 -7.62
C GLN A 343 -9.34 44.47 -8.88
N GLN A 344 -9.61 43.17 -9.00
CA GLN A 344 -9.04 42.34 -10.07
C GLN A 344 -10.00 42.05 -11.23
N PHE A 345 -11.32 42.24 -11.06
CA PHE A 345 -12.33 41.89 -12.05
C PHE A 345 -13.37 43.01 -12.25
N ASP A 346 -14.12 42.93 -13.35
CA ASP A 346 -15.19 43.88 -13.64
C ASP A 346 -16.32 43.86 -12.59
N ALA A 347 -17.02 45.00 -12.43
CA ALA A 347 -18.10 45.16 -11.46
C ALA A 347 -19.23 44.11 -11.60
N LYS A 348 -19.47 43.59 -12.81
CA LYS A 348 -20.48 42.55 -13.08
C LYS A 348 -20.10 41.18 -12.51
N SER A 349 -18.80 40.95 -12.25
CA SER A 349 -18.28 39.71 -11.69
C SER A 349 -18.52 39.57 -10.19
N LEU A 350 -18.95 40.65 -9.52
CA LEU A 350 -19.27 40.66 -8.10
C LEU A 350 -20.80 40.62 -7.89
N PRO A 351 -21.35 39.55 -7.27
CA PRO A 351 -22.75 39.50 -6.91
C PRO A 351 -23.07 40.52 -5.80
N ARG A 352 -24.31 41.02 -5.80
CA ARG A 352 -24.81 42.01 -4.82
C ARG A 352 -24.55 41.54 -3.38
N ASP A 353 -24.97 40.32 -3.07
CA ASP A 353 -24.83 39.72 -1.74
C ASP A 353 -23.66 38.73 -1.71
N ALA A 354 -23.06 38.57 -0.53
CA ALA A 354 -22.02 37.55 -0.31
C ALA A 354 -22.62 36.14 -0.41
N ARG A 355 -21.87 35.20 -0.98
CA ARG A 355 -22.32 33.81 -1.11
C ARG A 355 -21.92 33.02 0.12
N ILE A 356 -22.93 32.50 0.82
CA ILE A 356 -22.73 31.69 2.01
C ILE A 356 -22.93 30.21 1.66
N TYR A 357 -21.88 29.43 1.83
CA TYR A 357 -21.92 27.97 1.66
C TYR A 357 -21.98 27.35 3.05
N LYS A 358 -23.16 26.87 3.45
CA LYS A 358 -23.33 26.12 4.69
C LYS A 358 -23.42 24.64 4.35
N LYS A 359 -22.45 23.86 4.85
CA LYS A 359 -22.58 22.41 4.98
C LYS A 359 -22.86 22.12 6.46
N LYS A 360 -23.73 21.15 6.75
CA LYS A 360 -23.95 20.71 8.13
C LYS A 360 -22.68 19.98 8.58
N VAL A 361 -21.81 20.68 9.31
CA VAL A 361 -20.67 20.07 10.02
C VAL A 361 -21.27 19.29 11.19
N LYS A 362 -20.93 17.99 11.30
CA LYS A 362 -21.53 17.12 12.33
C LYS A 362 -21.02 17.45 13.73
N ASN A 363 -19.75 17.86 13.86
CA ASN A 363 -19.15 18.27 15.12
C ASN A 363 -18.92 19.80 15.14
N ALA A 364 -19.75 20.52 15.90
CA ALA A 364 -19.67 21.97 16.00
C ALA A 364 -18.49 22.48 16.85
N GLN A 365 -17.80 21.61 17.60
CA GLN A 365 -16.57 21.96 18.30
C GLN A 365 -15.35 21.97 17.37
N GLU A 366 -15.35 21.18 16.29
CA GLU A 366 -14.35 21.19 15.21
C GLU A 366 -14.75 22.20 14.09
N ALA A 367 -15.38 23.33 14.44
CA ALA A 367 -15.92 24.30 13.47
C ALA A 367 -14.81 25.09 12.75
N HIS A 368 -14.07 24.39 11.91
CA HIS A 368 -13.05 24.97 11.05
C HIS A 368 -13.67 25.83 9.95
N GLU A 369 -12.90 26.78 9.47
CA GLU A 369 -13.22 27.48 8.22
C GLU A 369 -12.88 26.59 7.01
N ALA A 370 -13.33 26.97 5.82
CA ALA A 370 -12.83 26.42 4.57
C ALA A 370 -11.32 26.64 4.42
N ILE A 371 -10.70 25.83 3.57
CA ILE A 371 -9.33 26.01 3.11
C ILE A 371 -9.30 27.18 2.13
N ARG A 372 -8.74 28.31 2.57
CA ARG A 372 -8.67 29.60 1.86
C ARG A 372 -7.31 30.29 2.12
N PRO A 373 -6.95 31.33 1.36
CA PRO A 373 -5.82 32.18 1.73
C PRO A 373 -5.98 32.79 3.14
N ALA A 374 -4.88 32.88 3.89
CA ALA A 374 -4.85 33.42 5.25
C ALA A 374 -4.60 34.94 5.28
N GLY A 375 -5.02 35.57 6.38
CA GLY A 375 -4.77 36.98 6.69
C GLY A 375 -5.73 38.00 6.08
N GLU A 376 -5.56 39.26 6.52
CA GLU A 376 -6.39 40.40 6.13
C GLU A 376 -6.09 40.92 4.70
N THR A 377 -4.97 40.50 4.12
CA THR A 377 -4.60 40.79 2.73
C THR A 377 -4.10 39.53 2.05
N TRP A 378 -4.80 39.09 1.02
CA TRP A 378 -4.42 37.89 0.28
C TRP A 378 -3.40 38.23 -0.80
N ARG A 379 -2.25 37.57 -0.73
CA ARG A 379 -1.19 37.72 -1.73
C ARG A 379 -1.67 37.15 -3.06
N LEU A 380 -1.50 37.89 -4.14
CA LEU A 380 -1.88 37.36 -5.46
C LEU A 380 -0.86 36.28 -5.87
N PRO A 381 -1.30 35.18 -6.50
CA PRO A 381 -0.39 34.12 -6.95
C PRO A 381 0.79 34.65 -7.80
N LYS A 382 0.54 35.67 -8.64
CA LYS A 382 1.56 36.32 -9.48
C LYS A 382 2.66 37.05 -8.67
N ASP A 383 2.32 37.58 -7.50
CA ASP A 383 3.22 38.40 -6.67
C ASP A 383 4.17 37.54 -5.82
N LEU A 384 3.91 36.23 -5.74
CA LEU A 384 4.72 35.28 -5.00
C LEU A 384 5.89 34.70 -5.83
N GLY A 385 6.10 35.21 -7.06
CA GLY A 385 7.19 34.79 -7.94
C GLY A 385 7.00 33.41 -8.56
N PHE A 386 5.75 32.93 -8.63
CA PHE A 386 5.40 31.62 -9.15
C PHE A 386 5.48 31.58 -10.68
N LYS A 387 6.09 30.54 -11.24
CA LYS A 387 6.39 30.36 -12.67
C LYS A 387 5.56 29.24 -13.30
N GLY A 388 4.24 29.22 -13.05
CA GLY A 388 3.33 28.21 -13.61
C GLY A 388 3.74 26.78 -13.26
N ARG A 389 3.94 25.89 -14.26
CA ARG A 389 4.32 24.47 -14.05
C ARG A 389 5.70 24.28 -13.42
N GLU A 390 6.59 25.26 -13.54
CA GLU A 390 7.92 25.23 -12.90
C GLU A 390 7.89 25.66 -11.44
N SER A 391 6.73 26.09 -10.93
CA SER A 391 6.57 26.46 -9.53
C SER A 391 6.63 25.23 -8.63
N SER A 392 7.00 25.44 -7.36
CA SER A 392 6.91 24.40 -6.34
C SER A 392 5.46 23.89 -6.19
N ASP A 393 5.31 22.71 -5.61
CA ASP A 393 3.99 22.13 -5.37
C ASP A 393 3.11 23.04 -4.50
N ASP A 394 3.72 23.62 -3.47
CA ASP A 394 3.10 24.56 -2.54
C ASP A 394 2.54 25.78 -3.30
N ALA A 395 3.28 26.32 -4.26
CA ALA A 395 2.86 27.45 -5.09
C ALA A 395 1.64 27.13 -5.96
N ARG A 396 1.69 26.00 -6.67
CA ARG A 396 0.59 25.54 -7.55
C ARG A 396 -0.66 25.23 -6.74
N LEU A 397 -0.50 24.68 -5.53
CA LEU A 397 -1.61 24.41 -4.65
C LEU A 397 -2.22 25.70 -4.07
N TYR A 398 -1.39 26.69 -3.73
CA TYR A 398 -1.87 28.00 -3.29
C TYR A 398 -2.69 28.70 -4.37
N GLU A 399 -2.21 28.72 -5.61
CA GLU A 399 -2.96 29.28 -6.75
C GLU A 399 -4.33 28.62 -6.91
N LEU A 400 -4.39 27.28 -6.83
CA LEU A 400 -5.64 26.54 -6.89
C LEU A 400 -6.60 26.94 -5.75
N ILE A 401 -6.10 27.03 -4.51
CA ILE A 401 -6.87 27.43 -3.33
C ILE A 401 -7.39 28.87 -3.47
N TRP A 402 -6.53 29.79 -3.90
CA TRP A 402 -6.87 31.19 -4.13
C TRP A 402 -7.97 31.31 -5.19
N SER A 403 -7.77 30.70 -6.36
CA SER A 403 -8.72 30.75 -7.47
C SER A 403 -10.08 30.17 -7.08
N ARG A 404 -10.11 29.08 -6.31
CA ARG A 404 -11.37 28.48 -5.84
C ARG A 404 -12.11 29.40 -4.88
N THR A 405 -11.38 30.01 -3.95
CA THR A 405 -11.95 30.91 -2.95
C THR A 405 -12.54 32.15 -3.60
N ILE A 406 -11.81 32.78 -4.52
CA ILE A 406 -12.30 33.94 -5.28
C ILE A 406 -13.51 33.57 -6.14
N ALA A 407 -13.42 32.51 -6.94
CA ALA A 407 -14.52 32.06 -7.77
C ALA A 407 -15.80 31.75 -6.97
N SER A 408 -15.68 31.21 -5.75
CA SER A 408 -16.81 30.94 -4.86
C SER A 408 -17.63 32.19 -4.53
N GLN A 409 -17.06 33.39 -4.62
CA GLN A 409 -17.71 34.67 -4.32
C GLN A 409 -18.07 35.49 -5.57
N MET A 410 -17.85 34.96 -6.77
CA MET A 410 -18.15 35.65 -8.04
C MET A 410 -19.57 35.38 -8.55
N SER A 411 -19.98 36.10 -9.59
CA SER A 411 -21.25 35.90 -10.30
C SER A 411 -21.33 34.51 -10.96
N ASP A 412 -22.55 34.05 -11.22
CA ASP A 412 -22.77 32.78 -11.93
C ASP A 412 -22.24 32.87 -13.37
N ALA A 413 -21.87 31.73 -13.95
CA ALA A 413 -21.66 31.64 -15.38
C ALA A 413 -23.03 31.50 -16.05
N GLU A 414 -23.33 32.34 -17.02
CA GLU A 414 -24.63 32.40 -17.71
C GLU A 414 -24.43 32.34 -19.22
N GLY A 415 -25.41 31.77 -19.92
CA GLY A 415 -25.34 31.55 -21.35
C GLY A 415 -26.65 31.01 -21.91
N GLN A 416 -26.58 30.46 -23.11
CA GLN A 416 -27.67 29.74 -23.74
C GLN A 416 -27.17 28.41 -24.28
N THR A 417 -27.90 27.34 -23.97
CA THR A 417 -27.72 26.05 -24.65
C THR A 417 -28.73 25.98 -25.77
N VAL A 418 -28.24 25.85 -27.00
CA VAL A 418 -29.04 25.67 -28.21
C VAL A 418 -28.98 24.20 -28.60
N THR A 419 -30.14 23.58 -28.79
CA THR A 419 -30.27 22.22 -29.30
C THR A 419 -31.00 22.27 -30.63
N ILE A 420 -30.40 21.68 -31.66
CA ILE A 420 -30.95 21.63 -33.02
C ILE A 420 -31.29 20.17 -33.33
N ARG A 421 -32.51 19.91 -33.81
CA ARG A 421 -32.92 18.62 -34.38
C ARG A 421 -33.16 18.77 -35.88
N LEU A 422 -32.59 17.86 -36.64
CA LEU A 422 -32.68 17.79 -38.09
C LEU A 422 -33.40 16.50 -38.46
N GLU A 423 -34.39 16.58 -39.33
CA GLU A 423 -35.17 15.44 -39.78
C GLU A 423 -35.03 15.26 -41.29
N GLY A 424 -34.88 14.01 -41.72
CA GLY A 424 -34.77 13.64 -43.12
C GLY A 424 -35.31 12.23 -43.35
N LEU A 425 -35.53 11.90 -44.62
CA LEU A 425 -35.92 10.56 -45.02
C LEU A 425 -34.72 9.84 -45.62
N GLY A 426 -34.42 8.65 -45.11
CA GLY A 426 -33.46 7.75 -45.74
C GLY A 426 -34.00 7.17 -47.04
N GLN A 427 -33.13 6.57 -47.87
CA GLN A 427 -33.53 5.98 -49.15
C GLN A 427 -34.56 4.85 -49.03
N ARG A 428 -34.65 4.22 -47.85
CA ARG A 428 -35.65 3.19 -47.53
C ARG A 428 -36.95 3.76 -46.96
N SER A 429 -37.17 5.08 -47.03
CA SER A 429 -38.31 5.81 -46.44
C SER A 429 -38.41 5.74 -44.92
N GLU A 430 -37.30 5.39 -44.26
CA GLU A 430 -37.15 5.49 -42.81
C GLU A 430 -36.93 6.95 -42.39
N LEU A 431 -37.53 7.32 -41.26
CA LEU A 431 -37.37 8.66 -40.67
C LEU A 431 -36.07 8.70 -39.89
N VAL A 432 -35.19 9.64 -40.23
CA VAL A 432 -33.87 9.78 -39.63
C VAL A 432 -33.76 11.12 -38.93
N GLU A 433 -33.42 11.11 -37.64
CA GLU A 433 -33.23 12.33 -36.86
C GLU A 433 -31.78 12.49 -36.43
N PHE A 434 -31.16 13.61 -36.84
CA PHE A 434 -29.86 14.06 -36.36
C PHE A 434 -30.03 15.16 -35.31
N GLY A 435 -29.09 15.25 -34.37
CA GLY A 435 -29.09 16.27 -33.35
C GLY A 435 -27.71 16.79 -33.02
N THR A 436 -27.67 18.07 -32.66
CA THR A 436 -26.48 18.71 -32.11
C THR A 436 -26.88 19.67 -31.00
N SER A 437 -25.95 19.93 -30.09
CA SER A 437 -26.14 20.86 -28.98
C SER A 437 -24.86 21.63 -28.73
N GLY A 438 -24.99 22.91 -28.40
CA GLY A 438 -23.88 23.80 -28.13
C GLY A 438 -24.29 24.82 -27.07
N THR A 439 -23.36 25.17 -26.20
CA THR A 439 -23.57 26.19 -25.16
C THR A 439 -22.70 27.39 -25.47
N VAL A 440 -23.32 28.56 -25.61
CA VAL A 440 -22.63 29.84 -25.75
C VAL A 440 -22.70 30.56 -24.40
N ILE A 441 -21.54 30.82 -23.82
CA ILE A 441 -21.42 31.54 -22.55
C ILE A 441 -21.45 33.04 -22.83
N THR A 442 -22.51 33.71 -22.38
CA THR A 442 -22.69 35.16 -22.55
C THR A 442 -22.11 35.95 -21.38
N ALA A 443 -22.04 35.34 -20.20
CA ALA A 443 -21.38 35.90 -19.03
C ALA A 443 -20.52 34.81 -18.35
N PRO A 444 -19.18 34.91 -18.39
CA PRO A 444 -18.31 33.86 -17.85
C PRO A 444 -18.34 33.76 -16.32
N GLY A 445 -18.70 34.83 -15.62
CA GLY A 445 -18.82 34.86 -14.16
C GLY A 445 -17.57 34.33 -13.46
N PHE A 446 -17.75 33.38 -12.56
CA PHE A 446 -16.66 32.74 -11.80
C PHE A 446 -15.59 32.03 -12.66
N ARG A 447 -15.90 31.68 -13.93
CA ARG A 447 -14.92 31.04 -14.83
C ARG A 447 -13.71 31.95 -15.09
N LEU A 448 -13.83 33.27 -14.92
CA LEU A 448 -12.71 34.21 -15.04
C LEU A 448 -11.58 33.93 -14.03
N ALA A 449 -11.91 33.40 -12.85
CA ALA A 449 -10.92 33.11 -11.80
C ALA A 449 -10.51 31.63 -11.72
N TYR A 450 -11.43 30.70 -12.05
CA TYR A 450 -11.22 29.25 -11.87
C TYR A 450 -11.17 28.46 -13.18
N GLY A 451 -11.46 29.10 -14.31
CA GLY A 451 -11.66 28.44 -15.59
C GLY A 451 -12.90 27.54 -15.61
N GLN A 452 -12.99 26.76 -16.67
CA GLN A 452 -14.02 25.73 -16.87
C GLN A 452 -13.94 24.67 -15.76
N GLN A 453 -15.09 24.19 -15.31
CA GLN A 453 -15.14 23.09 -14.36
C GLN A 453 -14.99 21.73 -15.05
N ALA A 454 -14.67 20.75 -14.22
CA ALA A 454 -14.31 19.40 -14.61
C ALA A 454 -15.36 18.63 -15.43
N ASP A 455 -16.62 18.93 -15.17
CA ASP A 455 -17.82 18.27 -15.65
C ASP A 455 -18.60 19.16 -16.63
N GLU A 456 -17.98 20.23 -17.11
CA GLU A 456 -18.52 21.09 -18.16
C GLU A 456 -18.04 20.57 -19.53
N GLU A 457 -18.96 20.44 -20.48
CA GLU A 457 -18.63 20.19 -21.89
C GLU A 457 -17.96 21.42 -22.50
N ASP A 458 -17.22 21.23 -23.59
CA ASP A 458 -16.60 22.32 -24.33
C ASP A 458 -17.67 23.23 -24.94
N ASP A 459 -17.40 24.54 -24.90
CA ASP A 459 -18.26 25.53 -25.53
C ASP A 459 -18.21 25.31 -27.05
N ARG A 460 -19.36 24.95 -27.66
CA ARG A 460 -19.49 24.72 -29.11
C ARG A 460 -20.32 25.84 -29.73
N GLU A 461 -19.76 26.49 -30.75
CA GLU A 461 -20.50 27.42 -31.59
C GLU A 461 -21.40 26.65 -32.56
N LEU A 462 -22.67 27.07 -32.65
CA LEU A 462 -23.65 26.50 -33.57
C LEU A 462 -24.10 27.56 -34.58
N PRO A 463 -24.46 27.16 -35.82
CA PRO A 463 -25.00 28.08 -36.80
C PRO A 463 -26.35 28.65 -36.36
N ASN A 464 -26.65 29.86 -36.81
CA ASN A 464 -27.97 30.47 -36.62
C ASN A 464 -28.97 29.89 -37.62
N LEU A 465 -29.77 28.91 -37.18
CA LEU A 465 -30.80 28.24 -37.97
C LEU A 465 -32.19 28.49 -37.38
N SER A 466 -33.21 28.44 -38.23
CA SER A 466 -34.63 28.50 -37.87
C SER A 466 -35.33 27.18 -38.22
N GLU A 467 -36.46 26.90 -37.57
CA GLU A 467 -37.32 25.78 -37.95
C GLU A 467 -37.76 25.89 -39.41
N GLY A 468 -37.67 24.77 -40.13
CA GLY A 468 -37.96 24.70 -41.57
C GLY A 468 -36.76 24.99 -42.48
N ASP A 469 -35.62 25.44 -41.97
CA ASP A 469 -34.43 25.65 -42.79
C ASP A 469 -33.90 24.33 -43.37
N SER A 470 -33.31 24.41 -44.56
CA SER A 470 -32.69 23.26 -45.24
C SER A 470 -31.21 23.15 -44.90
N VAL A 471 -30.76 21.94 -44.58
CA VAL A 471 -29.36 21.62 -44.23
C VAL A 471 -28.93 20.36 -44.98
N THR A 472 -27.80 20.40 -45.66
CA THR A 472 -27.28 19.23 -46.41
C THR A 472 -26.20 18.51 -45.60
N ALA A 473 -26.26 17.18 -45.54
CA ALA A 473 -25.18 16.37 -44.98
C ALA A 473 -24.04 16.24 -46.02
N SER A 474 -22.98 17.04 -45.87
CA SER A 474 -21.85 17.09 -46.80
C SER A 474 -20.99 15.82 -46.73
N SER A 475 -20.77 15.32 -45.52
CA SER A 475 -20.06 14.08 -45.27
C SER A 475 -20.68 13.34 -44.08
N LEU A 476 -20.61 12.02 -44.08
CA LEU A 476 -21.00 11.19 -42.95
C LEU A 476 -19.89 10.19 -42.66
N LYS A 477 -19.74 9.85 -41.39
CA LYS A 477 -18.85 8.78 -40.92
C LYS A 477 -19.59 7.95 -39.89
N SER A 478 -19.42 6.63 -39.97
CA SER A 478 -19.81 5.74 -38.88
C SER A 478 -18.61 5.53 -37.97
N SER A 479 -18.88 5.25 -36.69
CA SER A 479 -17.87 4.85 -35.72
C SER A 479 -18.37 3.66 -34.94
N GLU A 480 -17.52 2.65 -34.81
CA GLU A 480 -17.77 1.48 -33.99
C GLU A 480 -17.33 1.77 -32.56
N HIS A 481 -18.17 1.39 -31.61
CA HIS A 481 -17.96 1.60 -30.19
C HIS A 481 -18.16 0.31 -29.43
N GLN A 482 -17.50 0.23 -28.29
CA GLN A 482 -17.69 -0.81 -27.31
C GLN A 482 -18.01 -0.19 -25.97
N THR A 483 -19.03 -0.72 -25.29
CA THR A 483 -19.28 -0.33 -23.91
C THR A 483 -18.04 -0.63 -23.07
N SER A 484 -17.64 0.32 -22.23
CA SER A 484 -16.49 0.13 -21.36
C SER A 484 -16.92 -0.31 -19.96
N PRO A 485 -16.17 -1.19 -19.29
CA PRO A 485 -16.44 -1.56 -17.92
C PRO A 485 -16.30 -0.34 -16.99
N PRO A 486 -16.95 -0.34 -15.80
CA PRO A 486 -16.87 0.75 -14.84
C PRO A 486 -15.42 1.18 -14.58
N ALA A 487 -15.18 2.49 -14.63
CA ALA A 487 -13.84 3.04 -14.45
C ALA A 487 -13.28 2.67 -13.07
N ARG A 488 -12.01 2.29 -13.01
CA ARG A 488 -11.31 2.09 -11.73
C ARG A 488 -11.29 3.37 -10.93
N TYR A 489 -11.17 3.23 -9.61
CA TYR A 489 -10.94 4.38 -8.77
C TYR A 489 -9.57 5.00 -9.05
N THR A 490 -9.51 6.31 -9.21
CA THR A 490 -8.33 7.12 -8.91
C THR A 490 -8.32 7.50 -7.43
N GLU A 491 -7.21 8.05 -6.92
CA GLU A 491 -7.19 8.61 -5.57
C GLU A 491 -8.31 9.63 -5.35
N ALA A 492 -8.56 10.53 -6.31
CA ALA A 492 -9.65 11.50 -6.23
C ALA A 492 -11.03 10.85 -6.08
N THR A 493 -11.36 9.90 -6.96
CA THR A 493 -12.68 9.25 -6.94
C THR A 493 -12.85 8.34 -5.72
N LEU A 494 -11.77 7.76 -5.20
CA LEU A 494 -11.82 6.98 -3.96
C LEU A 494 -12.03 7.88 -2.74
N VAL A 495 -11.33 9.02 -2.65
CA VAL A 495 -11.56 10.03 -1.60
C VAL A 495 -13.01 10.51 -1.62
N ARG A 496 -13.55 10.82 -2.81
CA ARG A 496 -14.96 11.18 -2.98
C ARG A 496 -15.89 10.09 -2.45
N ARG A 497 -15.64 8.84 -2.83
CA ARG A 497 -16.47 7.71 -2.41
C ARG A 497 -16.40 7.45 -0.90
N LEU A 498 -15.21 7.57 -0.31
CA LEU A 498 -15.03 7.46 1.14
C LEU A 498 -15.80 8.57 1.88
N GLU A 499 -15.75 9.81 1.39
CA GLU A 499 -16.55 10.92 1.94
C GLU A 499 -18.07 10.66 1.84
N GLU A 500 -18.57 10.26 0.66
CA GLU A 500 -19.99 9.95 0.44
C GLU A 500 -20.51 8.87 1.41
N LEU A 501 -19.68 7.88 1.72
CA LEU A 501 -20.01 6.80 2.65
C LEU A 501 -19.82 7.18 4.12
N GLY A 502 -19.33 8.38 4.44
CA GLY A 502 -18.99 8.79 5.80
C GLY A 502 -17.78 8.05 6.38
N VAL A 503 -16.98 7.42 5.51
CA VAL A 503 -15.82 6.61 5.88
C VAL A 503 -14.55 7.46 5.83
N GLY A 504 -13.86 7.54 6.97
CA GLY A 504 -12.69 8.39 7.13
C GLY A 504 -13.05 9.86 7.41
N ARG A 505 -12.02 10.67 7.59
CA ARG A 505 -12.08 12.09 7.93
C ARG A 505 -10.99 12.86 7.17
N PRO A 506 -11.05 14.21 7.14
CA PRO A 506 -9.98 15.05 6.59
C PRO A 506 -8.56 14.62 6.97
N SER A 507 -8.35 14.18 8.21
CA SER A 507 -7.07 13.72 8.74
C SER A 507 -6.61 12.34 8.21
N THR A 508 -7.50 11.54 7.63
CA THR A 508 -7.20 10.13 7.31
C THR A 508 -7.16 9.81 5.82
N TYR A 509 -7.79 10.59 4.93
CA TYR A 509 -7.89 10.23 3.49
C TYR A 509 -6.54 9.90 2.84
N ALA A 510 -5.54 10.76 3.04
CA ALA A 510 -4.21 10.55 2.47
C ALA A 510 -3.48 9.35 3.07
N SER A 511 -3.61 9.13 4.40
CA SER A 511 -2.92 8.03 5.08
C SER A 511 -3.54 6.66 4.78
N ILE A 512 -4.84 6.59 4.52
CA ILE A 512 -5.52 5.39 4.02
C ILE A 512 -4.92 4.98 2.67
N LEU A 513 -4.90 5.93 1.72
CA LEU A 513 -4.36 5.70 0.37
C LEU A 513 -2.89 5.28 0.39
N GLU A 514 -2.07 5.91 1.23
CA GLU A 514 -0.67 5.54 1.40
C GLU A 514 -0.55 4.13 1.98
N THR A 515 -1.37 3.79 2.97
CA THR A 515 -1.29 2.51 3.68
C THR A 515 -1.64 1.34 2.77
N ILE A 516 -2.75 1.42 2.02
CA ILE A 516 -3.17 0.34 1.11
C ILE A 516 -2.14 0.08 0.00
N GLN A 517 -1.47 1.13 -0.47
CA GLN A 517 -0.40 1.04 -1.46
C GLN A 517 0.88 0.45 -0.86
N ARG A 518 1.36 1.02 0.25
CA ARG A 518 2.59 0.57 0.94
C ARG A 518 2.51 -0.91 1.37
N ARG A 519 1.31 -1.37 1.75
CA ARG A 519 1.06 -2.75 2.18
C ARG A 519 0.83 -3.74 1.02
N ARG A 520 0.93 -3.28 -0.23
CA ARG A 520 0.72 -4.11 -1.44
C ARG A 520 -0.66 -4.79 -1.45
N TYR A 521 -1.69 -4.04 -1.08
CA TYR A 521 -3.06 -4.39 -1.43
C TYR A 521 -3.45 -3.81 -2.77
N VAL A 522 -2.90 -2.65 -3.09
CA VAL A 522 -3.26 -1.86 -4.26
C VAL A 522 -1.98 -1.32 -4.88
N TRP A 523 -1.94 -1.30 -6.20
CA TRP A 523 -0.89 -0.63 -6.97
C TRP A 523 -1.50 0.32 -7.99
N LYS A 524 -0.65 1.16 -8.62
CA LYS A 524 -1.11 2.16 -9.59
C LYS A 524 -0.74 1.77 -11.01
N LYS A 525 -1.75 1.70 -11.91
CA LYS A 525 -1.57 1.65 -13.37
C LYS A 525 -1.97 3.03 -13.92
N GLY A 526 -0.99 3.89 -14.15
CA GLY A 526 -1.25 5.32 -14.37
C GLY A 526 -1.85 5.97 -13.11
N GLN A 527 -3.05 6.54 -13.23
CA GLN A 527 -3.80 7.11 -12.09
C GLN A 527 -4.80 6.13 -11.46
N ALA A 528 -5.04 4.98 -12.10
CA ALA A 528 -5.99 3.99 -11.62
C ALA A 528 -5.38 3.14 -10.50
N LEU A 529 -6.16 2.95 -9.44
CA LEU A 529 -5.87 2.05 -8.33
C LEU A 529 -6.36 0.65 -8.70
N VAL A 530 -5.43 -0.31 -8.76
CA VAL A 530 -5.67 -1.71 -9.12
C VAL A 530 -5.42 -2.59 -7.90
N PRO A 531 -6.35 -3.47 -7.50
CA PRO A 531 -6.11 -4.40 -6.40
C PRO A 531 -5.15 -5.52 -6.81
N GLU A 532 -4.29 -5.95 -5.88
CA GLU A 532 -3.55 -7.21 -6.00
C GLU A 532 -4.45 -8.40 -5.62
N LEU A 533 -4.12 -9.63 -6.06
CA LEU A 533 -4.86 -10.84 -5.63
C LEU A 533 -4.86 -11.02 -4.10
N THR A 534 -3.84 -10.53 -3.40
CA THR A 534 -3.83 -10.53 -1.93
C THR A 534 -4.96 -9.67 -1.35
N ALA A 535 -5.36 -8.59 -2.02
CA ALA A 535 -6.52 -7.81 -1.61
C ALA A 535 -7.82 -8.58 -1.80
N PHE A 536 -7.99 -9.33 -2.88
CA PHE A 536 -9.15 -10.22 -3.06
C PHE A 536 -9.24 -11.26 -1.93
N ALA A 537 -8.15 -11.97 -1.63
CA ALA A 537 -8.12 -12.97 -0.54
C ALA A 537 -8.43 -12.33 0.82
N THR A 538 -7.84 -11.16 1.10
CA THR A 538 -8.07 -10.45 2.37
C THR A 538 -9.50 -9.93 2.46
N VAL A 539 -10.04 -9.36 1.39
CA VAL A 539 -11.43 -8.87 1.36
C VAL A 539 -12.40 -10.04 1.49
N GLY A 540 -12.19 -11.15 0.77
CA GLY A 540 -13.00 -12.36 0.90
C GLY A 540 -12.99 -12.95 2.31
N LEU A 541 -11.81 -13.03 2.95
CA LEU A 541 -11.70 -13.42 4.36
C LEU A 541 -12.55 -12.52 5.27
N MET A 542 -12.45 -11.20 5.07
CA MET A 542 -13.20 -10.25 5.90
C MET A 542 -14.70 -10.31 5.62
N GLU A 543 -15.13 -10.44 4.36
CA GLU A 543 -16.54 -10.54 3.99
C GLU A 543 -17.19 -11.80 4.54
N ASN A 544 -16.49 -12.94 4.51
CA ASN A 544 -17.05 -14.24 4.88
C ASN A 544 -17.02 -14.49 6.40
N HIS A 545 -16.00 -14.01 7.11
CA HIS A 545 -15.79 -14.35 8.53
C HIS A 545 -15.85 -13.14 9.47
N PHE A 546 -15.76 -11.92 8.94
CA PHE A 546 -15.72 -10.67 9.72
C PHE A 546 -16.65 -9.61 9.11
N SER A 547 -17.79 -10.03 8.56
CA SER A 547 -18.67 -9.20 7.72
C SER A 547 -19.04 -7.85 8.36
N HIS A 548 -19.37 -7.84 9.65
CA HIS A 548 -19.65 -6.64 10.43
C HIS A 548 -18.46 -5.67 10.51
N LEU A 549 -17.21 -6.15 10.57
CA LEU A 549 -16.00 -5.31 10.63
C LEU A 549 -15.71 -4.55 9.34
N VAL A 550 -16.20 -5.06 8.20
CA VAL A 550 -16.03 -4.43 6.87
C VAL A 550 -17.32 -3.85 6.32
N ASP A 551 -18.36 -3.74 7.14
CA ASP A 551 -19.57 -2.99 6.81
C ASP A 551 -19.25 -1.49 6.73
N TYR A 552 -19.60 -0.88 5.60
CA TYR A 552 -19.48 0.57 5.39
C TYR A 552 -20.24 1.33 6.47
N ALA A 553 -21.41 0.83 6.88
CA ALA A 553 -22.23 1.48 7.88
C ALA A 553 -21.60 1.40 9.28
N LEU A 554 -20.87 0.34 9.64
CA LEU A 554 -20.13 0.31 10.91
C LEU A 554 -19.07 1.40 10.95
N THR A 555 -18.27 1.49 9.89
CA THR A 555 -17.17 2.47 9.83
C THR A 555 -17.67 3.91 9.86
N ALA A 556 -18.81 4.18 9.21
CA ALA A 556 -19.46 5.48 9.25
C ALA A 556 -20.07 5.78 10.63
N ARG A 557 -20.80 4.82 11.21
CA ARG A 557 -21.42 4.95 12.56
C ARG A 557 -20.38 5.23 13.62
N MET A 558 -19.27 4.49 13.61
CA MET A 558 -18.20 4.69 14.59
C MET A 558 -17.70 6.13 14.63
N GLU A 559 -17.54 6.78 13.48
CA GLU A 559 -17.07 8.16 13.50
C GLU A 559 -18.13 9.12 14.07
N ASP A 560 -19.42 8.82 13.85
CA ASP A 560 -20.53 9.52 14.51
C ASP A 560 -20.56 9.23 16.02
N ASP A 561 -20.26 8.00 16.44
CA ASP A 561 -20.18 7.62 17.85
C ASP A 561 -19.02 8.34 18.56
N LEU A 562 -17.86 8.47 17.91
CA LEU A 562 -16.74 9.26 18.41
C LEU A 562 -17.11 10.75 18.56
N ASP A 563 -17.94 11.28 17.65
CA ASP A 563 -18.50 12.63 17.81
C ASP A 563 -19.47 12.68 19.01
N GLY A 564 -20.27 11.63 19.23
CA GLY A 564 -21.07 11.45 20.44
C GLY A 564 -20.23 11.44 21.73
N ILE A 565 -19.06 10.80 21.73
CA ILE A 565 -18.12 10.83 22.88
C ILE A 565 -17.58 12.26 23.10
N SER A 566 -17.19 12.96 22.03
CA SER A 566 -16.71 14.34 22.16
C SER A 566 -17.75 15.32 22.69
N THR A 567 -19.04 15.07 22.44
CA THR A 567 -20.15 15.89 22.95
C THR A 567 -20.67 15.40 24.31
N GLY A 568 -20.19 14.26 24.80
CA GLY A 568 -20.63 13.61 26.05
C GLY A 568 -22.00 12.94 25.95
N GLU A 569 -22.47 12.64 24.74
CA GLU A 569 -23.67 11.84 24.48
C GLU A 569 -23.40 10.33 24.63
N LEU A 570 -22.14 9.90 24.48
CA LEU A 570 -21.70 8.52 24.62
C LEU A 570 -20.49 8.42 25.56
N GLU A 571 -20.35 7.27 26.23
CA GLU A 571 -19.24 6.95 27.13
C GLU A 571 -18.27 5.97 26.46
N THR A 572 -16.96 6.18 26.65
CA THR A 572 -15.90 5.41 25.97
C THR A 572 -15.89 3.92 26.33
N ALA A 573 -15.94 3.58 27.61
CA ALA A 573 -15.78 2.19 28.06
C ALA A 573 -16.95 1.28 27.61
N PRO A 574 -18.24 1.68 27.75
CA PRO A 574 -19.34 0.91 27.20
C PRO A 574 -19.24 0.72 25.68
N TRP A 575 -18.90 1.79 24.96
CA TRP A 575 -18.76 1.73 23.50
C TRP A 575 -17.65 0.76 23.04
N LEU A 576 -16.50 0.76 23.72
CA LEU A 576 -15.42 -0.21 23.46
C LEU A 576 -15.80 -1.64 23.88
N SER A 577 -16.57 -1.80 24.96
CA SER A 577 -17.07 -3.08 25.44
C SER A 577 -17.98 -3.74 24.42
N ASP A 578 -18.95 -2.99 23.89
CA ASP A 578 -19.87 -3.48 22.86
C ASP A 578 -19.14 -3.97 21.61
N PHE A 579 -18.06 -3.28 21.23
CA PHE A 579 -17.21 -3.70 20.11
C PHE A 579 -16.36 -4.95 20.41
N TYR A 580 -15.71 -4.99 21.58
CA TYR A 580 -14.70 -6.01 21.86
C TYR A 580 -15.29 -7.31 22.40
N PHE A 581 -16.24 -7.20 23.33
CA PHE A 581 -16.90 -8.34 23.98
C PHE A 581 -18.24 -8.70 23.34
N GLY A 582 -18.81 -7.80 22.55
CA GLY A 582 -20.09 -7.97 21.87
C GLY A 582 -21.19 -7.18 22.55
N GLY A 583 -22.27 -6.94 21.83
CA GLY A 583 -23.37 -6.08 22.26
C GLY A 583 -24.66 -6.40 21.52
N LEU A 584 -25.55 -5.42 21.44
CA LEU A 584 -26.79 -5.51 20.65
C LEU A 584 -26.77 -4.48 19.53
N ASP A 585 -27.31 -4.83 18.37
CA ASP A 585 -27.54 -3.86 17.30
C ASP A 585 -28.74 -2.94 17.62
N LYS A 586 -29.01 -1.97 16.73
CA LYS A 586 -30.15 -1.04 16.89
C LYS A 586 -31.53 -1.72 16.89
N LYS A 587 -31.62 -2.98 16.45
CA LYS A 587 -32.83 -3.79 16.43
C LYS A 587 -32.90 -4.74 17.64
N GLY A 588 -31.89 -4.74 18.51
CA GLY A 588 -31.80 -5.61 19.68
C GLY A 588 -31.22 -6.99 19.38
N GLU A 589 -30.64 -7.20 18.20
CA GLU A 589 -30.03 -8.48 17.82
C GLU A 589 -28.59 -8.58 18.35
N PRO A 590 -28.14 -9.75 18.84
CA PRO A 590 -26.76 -9.93 19.31
C PRO A 590 -25.72 -9.64 18.22
N LEU A 591 -24.77 -8.78 18.51
CA LEU A 591 -23.57 -8.55 17.72
C LEU A 591 -22.39 -9.31 18.34
N PRO A 592 -21.66 -10.14 17.56
CA PRO A 592 -20.50 -10.85 18.07
C PRO A 592 -19.37 -9.87 18.42
N GLY A 593 -18.72 -10.08 19.56
CA GLY A 593 -17.54 -9.31 19.96
C GLY A 593 -16.29 -9.73 19.22
N LEU A 594 -15.39 -8.77 18.96
CA LEU A 594 -14.11 -9.03 18.28
C LEU A 594 -13.33 -10.18 18.93
N ARG A 595 -13.33 -10.28 20.26
CA ARG A 595 -12.61 -11.32 21.02
C ARG A 595 -13.09 -12.74 20.67
N ASP A 596 -14.40 -12.94 20.50
CA ASP A 596 -14.96 -14.24 20.09
C ASP A 596 -14.55 -14.58 18.65
N LEU A 597 -14.64 -13.58 17.76
CA LEU A 597 -14.42 -13.77 16.32
C LEU A 597 -12.99 -14.15 15.95
N VAL A 598 -12.01 -13.74 16.76
CA VAL A 598 -10.60 -14.09 16.57
C VAL A 598 -10.15 -15.29 17.41
N SER A 599 -11.07 -15.94 18.13
CA SER A 599 -10.76 -17.12 18.93
C SER A 599 -10.25 -18.27 18.07
N ASP A 600 -9.36 -19.10 18.63
CA ASP A 600 -8.78 -20.21 17.87
C ASP A 600 -9.86 -21.18 17.35
N ASP A 601 -10.95 -21.38 18.08
CA ASP A 601 -12.10 -22.22 17.66
C ASP A 601 -12.73 -21.69 16.36
N ARG A 602 -13.06 -20.40 16.28
CA ARG A 602 -13.59 -19.78 15.05
C ARG A 602 -12.59 -19.82 13.90
N LEU A 603 -11.30 -19.68 14.21
CA LEU A 603 -10.26 -19.69 13.20
C LEU A 603 -10.02 -21.10 12.63
N MET A 604 -10.36 -22.17 13.34
CA MET A 604 -10.22 -23.54 12.81
C MET A 604 -11.15 -23.79 11.61
N ASP A 605 -12.30 -23.12 11.55
CA ASP A 605 -13.28 -23.25 10.47
C ASP A 605 -12.86 -22.53 9.18
N ILE A 606 -11.80 -21.72 9.21
CA ILE A 606 -11.33 -20.96 8.06
C ILE A 606 -10.26 -21.76 7.30
N ASP A 607 -10.57 -22.27 6.11
CA ASP A 607 -9.58 -22.92 5.25
C ASP A 607 -8.69 -21.87 4.54
N PRO A 608 -7.38 -21.78 4.85
CA PRO A 608 -6.49 -20.87 4.17
C PRO A 608 -6.33 -21.20 2.68
N VAL A 609 -6.49 -22.46 2.25
CA VAL A 609 -6.37 -22.81 0.83
C VAL A 609 -7.52 -22.20 0.04
N GLU A 610 -8.74 -22.30 0.56
CA GLU A 610 -9.93 -21.68 -0.04
C GLU A 610 -9.78 -20.16 -0.13
N ILE A 611 -9.43 -19.49 0.97
CA ILE A 611 -9.28 -18.03 1.02
C ILE A 611 -8.25 -17.49 0.02
N ASN A 612 -7.17 -18.24 -0.23
CA ASN A 612 -6.11 -17.82 -1.14
C ASN A 612 -6.31 -18.31 -2.58
N THR A 613 -7.45 -18.93 -2.89
CA THR A 613 -7.78 -19.46 -4.22
C THR A 613 -8.91 -18.65 -4.84
N ILE A 614 -8.64 -18.08 -6.02
CA ILE A 614 -9.61 -17.30 -6.80
C ILE A 614 -9.94 -18.12 -8.05
N PRO A 615 -11.17 -18.64 -8.20
CA PRO A 615 -11.56 -19.37 -9.39
C PRO A 615 -11.59 -18.42 -10.61
N ILE A 616 -10.99 -18.86 -11.72
CA ILE A 616 -11.02 -18.12 -12.99
C ILE A 616 -12.09 -18.68 -13.92
N GLY A 617 -12.16 -20.01 -14.03
CA GLY A 617 -13.14 -20.69 -14.89
C GLY A 617 -12.80 -22.16 -15.08
N VAL A 618 -13.55 -22.82 -15.95
CA VAL A 618 -13.33 -24.23 -16.31
C VAL A 618 -12.93 -24.28 -17.77
N ASP A 619 -11.81 -24.94 -18.08
CA ASP A 619 -11.32 -25.06 -19.45
C ASP A 619 -12.15 -26.06 -20.30
N GLU A 620 -11.82 -26.17 -21.59
CA GLU A 620 -12.51 -27.04 -22.54
C GLU A 620 -12.47 -28.53 -22.14
N ASN A 621 -11.51 -28.94 -21.30
CA ASN A 621 -11.36 -30.31 -20.81
C ASN A 621 -12.07 -30.55 -19.47
N GLY A 622 -12.81 -29.57 -18.96
CA GLY A 622 -13.50 -29.65 -17.67
C GLY A 622 -12.58 -29.44 -16.46
N GLN A 623 -11.35 -28.95 -16.66
CA GLN A 623 -10.42 -28.67 -15.57
C GLN A 623 -10.59 -27.26 -15.03
N LEU A 624 -10.66 -27.13 -13.71
CA LEU A 624 -10.75 -25.83 -13.04
C LEU A 624 -9.41 -25.10 -13.13
N VAL A 625 -9.45 -23.88 -13.68
CA VAL A 625 -8.34 -22.93 -13.70
C VAL A 625 -8.52 -21.94 -12.55
N ILE A 626 -7.47 -21.80 -11.73
CA ILE A 626 -7.49 -20.95 -10.53
C ILE A 626 -6.28 -20.02 -10.50
N ALA A 627 -6.46 -18.84 -9.91
CA ALA A 627 -5.37 -17.98 -9.51
C ALA A 627 -5.17 -18.08 -7.99
N LYS A 628 -3.93 -18.23 -7.54
CA LYS A 628 -3.58 -18.37 -6.12
C LYS A 628 -2.68 -17.26 -5.62
N VAL A 629 -2.95 -16.82 -4.40
CA VAL A 629 -2.04 -15.94 -3.64
C VAL A 629 -0.88 -16.78 -3.13
N GLY A 630 0.22 -16.82 -3.88
CA GLY A 630 1.42 -17.54 -3.47
C GLY A 630 2.20 -16.80 -2.36
N ARG A 631 3.09 -17.54 -1.69
CA ARG A 631 3.92 -17.02 -0.59
C ARG A 631 4.86 -15.88 -1.02
N THR A 632 5.34 -15.94 -2.26
CA THR A 632 6.29 -14.98 -2.84
C THR A 632 5.66 -14.18 -3.97
N SER A 633 4.95 -14.85 -4.87
CA SER A 633 4.27 -14.26 -6.02
C SER A 633 2.95 -14.99 -6.31
N PRO A 634 1.94 -14.29 -6.87
CA PRO A 634 0.73 -14.94 -7.33
C PRO A 634 0.99 -15.82 -8.56
N TYR A 635 0.20 -16.87 -8.73
CA TYR A 635 0.34 -17.83 -9.82
C TYR A 635 -1.01 -18.39 -10.29
N LEU A 636 -1.05 -18.88 -11.52
CA LEU A 636 -2.14 -19.67 -12.08
C LEU A 636 -1.86 -21.15 -11.88
N GLN A 637 -2.92 -21.94 -11.70
CA GLN A 637 -2.85 -23.38 -11.59
C GLN A 637 -4.00 -24.03 -12.37
N ARG A 638 -3.69 -25.12 -13.08
CA ARG A 638 -4.64 -26.06 -13.68
C ARG A 638 -4.12 -27.48 -13.47
N GLY A 639 -4.80 -28.28 -12.62
CA GLY A 639 -4.27 -29.59 -12.23
C GLY A 639 -2.88 -29.47 -11.58
N GLU A 640 -1.88 -30.12 -12.18
CA GLU A 640 -0.47 -30.04 -11.79
C GLU A 640 0.29 -28.89 -12.46
N ASP A 641 -0.25 -28.28 -13.51
CA ASP A 641 0.39 -27.17 -14.22
C ASP A 641 0.32 -25.90 -13.37
N ILE A 642 1.48 -25.27 -13.13
CA ILE A 642 1.59 -24.03 -12.36
C ILE A 642 2.43 -23.01 -13.13
N ARG A 643 1.93 -21.78 -13.25
CA ARG A 643 2.67 -20.66 -13.86
C ARG A 643 2.54 -19.39 -13.06
N SER A 644 3.66 -18.69 -12.82
CA SER A 644 3.62 -17.38 -12.17
C SER A 644 2.85 -16.38 -13.00
N LEU A 645 2.06 -15.52 -12.37
CA LEU A 645 1.38 -14.45 -13.06
C LEU A 645 2.40 -13.38 -13.52
N PRO A 646 2.34 -12.90 -14.79
CA PRO A 646 3.19 -11.83 -15.27
C PRO A 646 3.03 -10.53 -14.47
N ALA A 647 4.09 -9.75 -14.28
CA ALA A 647 3.98 -8.44 -13.64
C ALA A 647 3.12 -7.48 -14.47
N GLY A 648 2.29 -6.69 -13.78
CA GLY A 648 1.48 -5.64 -14.40
C GLY A 648 0.16 -6.09 -15.03
N ILE A 649 -0.10 -7.41 -15.11
CA ILE A 649 -1.42 -7.92 -15.47
C ILE A 649 -2.43 -7.50 -14.39
N THR A 650 -3.53 -6.89 -14.80
CA THR A 650 -4.61 -6.50 -13.87
C THR A 650 -5.58 -7.66 -13.67
N PRO A 651 -6.29 -7.75 -12.52
CA PRO A 651 -7.19 -8.87 -12.25
C PRO A 651 -8.27 -9.10 -13.32
N ASP A 652 -8.85 -8.03 -13.90
CA ASP A 652 -9.78 -8.13 -15.04
C ASP A 652 -9.16 -8.63 -16.36
N GLU A 653 -7.84 -8.54 -16.52
CA GLU A 653 -7.11 -9.08 -17.67
C GLU A 653 -6.82 -10.59 -17.52
N ILE A 654 -7.08 -11.18 -16.34
CA ILE A 654 -6.92 -12.63 -16.06
C ILE A 654 -8.20 -13.37 -16.48
N THR A 655 -8.57 -13.24 -17.75
CA THR A 655 -9.64 -14.04 -18.38
C THR A 655 -9.26 -15.51 -18.44
N LEU A 656 -10.22 -16.41 -18.59
CA LEU A 656 -9.96 -17.85 -18.73
C LEU A 656 -9.03 -18.15 -19.91
N GLU A 657 -9.28 -17.53 -21.05
CA GLU A 657 -8.49 -17.66 -22.28
C GLU A 657 -7.04 -17.25 -22.00
N ARG A 658 -6.85 -16.06 -21.42
CA ARG A 658 -5.52 -15.56 -21.07
C ARG A 658 -4.80 -16.42 -20.03
N ALA A 659 -5.54 -16.99 -19.07
CA ALA A 659 -4.97 -17.87 -18.06
C ALA A 659 -4.48 -19.18 -18.67
N ILE A 660 -5.25 -19.77 -19.60
CA ILE A 660 -4.85 -20.96 -20.37
C ILE A 660 -3.60 -20.66 -21.20
N GLU A 661 -3.58 -19.54 -21.94
CA GLU A 661 -2.41 -19.12 -22.71
C GLU A 661 -1.14 -19.05 -21.85
N ILE A 662 -1.24 -18.49 -20.62
CA ILE A 662 -0.11 -18.40 -19.70
C ILE A 662 0.32 -19.79 -19.22
N LEU A 663 -0.63 -20.66 -18.90
CA LEU A 663 -0.38 -22.03 -18.42
C LEU A 663 0.32 -22.90 -19.48
N GLU A 664 0.01 -22.68 -20.76
CA GLU A 664 0.60 -23.39 -21.90
C GLU A 664 2.02 -22.92 -22.25
N ILE A 665 2.49 -21.80 -21.67
CA ILE A 665 3.88 -21.37 -21.84
C ILE A 665 4.80 -22.45 -21.25
N PRO A 666 5.82 -22.95 -21.99
CA PRO A 666 6.77 -23.91 -21.46
C PRO A 666 7.51 -23.40 -20.22
N GLU A 667 7.72 -24.26 -19.21
CA GLU A 667 8.48 -23.90 -17.99
C GLU A 667 9.90 -23.44 -18.28
N GLU A 668 10.50 -24.05 -19.28
CA GLU A 668 11.81 -23.69 -19.77
C GLU A 668 11.95 -24.02 -21.24
N ARG A 669 12.76 -23.22 -21.94
CA ARG A 669 13.18 -23.48 -23.30
C ARG A 669 14.70 -23.41 -23.37
N VAL A 670 15.34 -24.53 -23.72
CA VAL A 670 16.78 -24.59 -23.95
C VAL A 670 17.09 -23.93 -25.30
N LEU A 671 17.97 -22.94 -25.29
CA LEU A 671 18.45 -22.25 -26.50
C LEU A 671 19.68 -22.91 -27.10
N GLY A 672 20.52 -23.54 -26.27
CA GLY A 672 21.78 -24.16 -26.67
C GLY A 672 22.73 -24.33 -25.49
N GLN A 673 24.01 -24.56 -25.78
CA GLN A 673 25.09 -24.58 -24.78
C GLN A 673 25.95 -23.33 -24.91
N ASP A 674 26.32 -22.72 -23.79
CA ASP A 674 27.26 -21.60 -23.78
C ASP A 674 28.68 -22.09 -24.12
N PRO A 675 29.33 -21.55 -25.18
CA PRO A 675 30.64 -22.03 -25.61
C PRO A 675 31.76 -21.85 -24.57
N ALA A 676 31.61 -20.90 -23.64
CA ALA A 676 32.64 -20.60 -22.63
C ALA A 676 32.57 -21.51 -21.40
N THR A 677 31.38 -21.96 -21.02
CA THR A 677 31.15 -22.75 -19.79
C THR A 677 30.63 -24.16 -20.03
N GLY A 678 30.11 -24.46 -21.23
CA GLY A 678 29.46 -25.74 -21.55
C GLY A 678 28.08 -25.93 -20.90
N LEU A 679 27.57 -24.91 -20.19
CA LEU A 679 26.27 -24.97 -19.51
C LEU A 679 25.12 -24.64 -20.47
N GLU A 680 23.95 -25.24 -20.23
CA GLU A 680 22.73 -24.93 -20.98
C GLU A 680 22.33 -23.45 -20.82
N VAL A 681 22.04 -22.78 -21.92
CA VAL A 681 21.38 -21.46 -21.92
C VAL A 681 19.88 -21.69 -21.97
N ILE A 682 19.16 -21.30 -20.91
CA ILE A 682 17.77 -21.66 -20.69
C ILE A 682 16.92 -20.40 -20.54
N VAL A 683 15.90 -20.23 -21.37
CA VAL A 683 14.86 -19.21 -21.18
C VAL A 683 13.79 -19.74 -20.24
N ARG A 684 13.40 -18.93 -19.26
CA ARG A 684 12.33 -19.24 -18.32
C ARG A 684 11.36 -18.06 -18.23
N PRO A 685 10.04 -18.29 -18.10
CA PRO A 685 9.12 -17.25 -17.71
C PRO A 685 9.43 -16.78 -16.29
N GLY A 686 9.35 -15.48 -16.03
CA GLY A 686 9.59 -14.89 -14.72
C GLY A 686 8.62 -13.75 -14.42
N THR A 687 8.54 -13.36 -13.15
CA THR A 687 7.63 -12.31 -12.68
C THR A 687 7.82 -11.01 -13.46
N PHE A 688 9.06 -10.61 -13.75
CA PHE A 688 9.38 -9.38 -14.48
C PHE A 688 9.46 -9.55 -16.00
N GLY A 689 8.99 -10.69 -16.51
CA GLY A 689 9.15 -11.11 -17.89
C GLY A 689 10.09 -12.32 -18.02
N PRO A 690 10.20 -12.88 -19.23
CA PRO A 690 11.13 -13.98 -19.50
C PRO A 690 12.58 -13.59 -19.17
N TYR A 691 13.32 -14.51 -18.58
CA TYR A 691 14.74 -14.33 -18.25
C TYR A 691 15.57 -15.50 -18.79
N VAL A 692 16.88 -15.29 -18.94
CA VAL A 692 17.83 -16.34 -19.33
C VAL A 692 18.64 -16.76 -18.12
N SER A 693 18.81 -18.06 -17.99
CA SER A 693 19.64 -18.71 -16.99
C SER A 693 20.73 -19.50 -17.68
N LEU A 694 21.96 -19.30 -17.23
CA LEU A 694 23.08 -20.15 -17.63
C LEU A 694 23.20 -21.32 -16.65
N GLY A 695 22.74 -22.50 -17.06
CA GLY A 695 22.67 -23.72 -16.26
C GLY A 695 21.38 -23.86 -15.44
N ARG A 696 21.26 -25.02 -14.76
CA ARG A 696 20.19 -25.33 -13.79
C ARG A 696 20.72 -25.23 -12.37
N PHE A 697 19.87 -24.88 -11.41
CA PHE A 697 20.25 -25.00 -10.00
C PHE A 697 20.39 -26.49 -9.65
N PRO A 698 21.46 -26.90 -8.93
CA PRO A 698 21.58 -28.26 -8.44
C PRO A 698 20.41 -28.59 -7.51
N LYS A 699 19.75 -29.74 -7.75
CA LYS A 699 18.64 -30.22 -6.92
C LYS A 699 19.20 -30.77 -5.61
N MET A 700 19.11 -29.97 -4.54
CA MET A 700 19.46 -30.40 -3.19
C MET A 700 18.49 -31.50 -2.70
N PRO A 701 18.92 -32.40 -1.79
CA PRO A 701 18.03 -33.34 -1.13
C PRO A 701 16.83 -32.63 -0.48
N VAL A 702 15.62 -33.18 -0.65
CA VAL A 702 14.41 -32.67 -0.01
C VAL A 702 14.47 -32.91 1.50
N GLY A 703 13.85 -32.04 2.31
CA GLY A 703 13.98 -32.08 3.79
C GLY A 703 13.53 -33.39 4.44
N SER A 704 12.66 -34.17 3.80
CA SER A 704 12.20 -35.48 4.29
C SER A 704 13.15 -36.64 3.96
N SER A 705 14.16 -36.47 3.10
CA SER A 705 15.10 -37.54 2.75
C SER A 705 16.26 -37.66 3.76
N PRO A 706 16.98 -38.80 3.81
CA PRO A 706 18.17 -38.94 4.65
C PRO A 706 19.20 -37.82 4.46
N GLY A 707 19.48 -37.43 3.20
CA GLY A 707 20.36 -36.29 2.90
C GLY A 707 19.80 -34.93 3.34
N GLY A 708 18.47 -34.74 3.32
CA GLY A 708 17.81 -33.53 3.81
C GLY A 708 17.91 -33.38 5.33
N GLN A 709 17.77 -34.49 6.06
CA GLN A 709 17.97 -34.55 7.50
C GLN A 709 19.45 -34.31 7.85
N LEU A 710 20.38 -34.88 7.10
CA LEU A 710 21.82 -34.60 7.24
C LEU A 710 22.15 -33.12 7.02
N LEU A 711 21.49 -32.44 6.08
CA LEU A 711 21.62 -30.99 5.86
C LEU A 711 21.04 -30.12 6.96
N SER A 712 20.07 -30.63 7.72
CA SER A 712 19.46 -29.92 8.85
C SER A 712 20.41 -29.79 10.04
N LEU A 713 21.39 -30.68 10.14
CA LEU A 713 22.41 -30.63 11.18
C LEU A 713 23.31 -29.40 11.00
N PRO A 714 23.81 -28.80 12.09
CA PRO A 714 24.72 -27.66 12.02
C PRO A 714 26.16 -28.09 11.67
N LEU A 715 26.36 -28.72 10.49
CA LEU A 715 27.62 -29.34 10.03
C LEU A 715 28.84 -28.39 10.00
N HIS A 716 28.62 -27.08 10.12
CA HIS A 716 29.68 -26.08 10.22
C HIS A 716 30.34 -26.02 11.62
N LYS A 717 29.66 -26.54 12.65
CA LYS A 717 30.12 -26.56 14.05
C LYS A 717 31.32 -27.49 14.22
N LYS A 718 32.19 -27.16 15.17
CA LYS A 718 33.50 -27.80 15.33
C LYS A 718 33.36 -29.30 15.64
N GLU A 719 32.46 -29.64 16.55
CA GLU A 719 32.21 -31.01 17.01
C GLU A 719 31.74 -31.94 15.90
N LEU A 720 30.81 -31.46 15.06
CA LEU A 720 30.35 -32.23 13.92
C LEU A 720 31.43 -32.33 12.83
N LYS A 721 32.19 -31.26 12.57
CA LYS A 721 33.33 -31.34 11.63
C LYS A 721 34.34 -32.41 12.04
N VAL A 722 34.73 -32.44 13.31
CA VAL A 722 35.68 -33.45 13.81
C VAL A 722 35.08 -34.85 13.78
N ALA A 723 33.81 -35.00 14.18
CA ALA A 723 33.13 -36.28 14.11
C ALA A 723 33.08 -36.82 12.68
N LEU A 724 32.68 -36.01 11.71
CA LEU A 724 32.64 -36.38 10.29
C LEU A 724 34.03 -36.67 9.73
N SER A 725 35.08 -36.00 10.20
CA SER A 725 36.46 -36.34 9.82
C SER A 725 36.87 -37.74 10.31
N TYR A 726 36.42 -38.14 11.50
CA TYR A 726 36.61 -39.51 11.98
C TYR A 726 35.78 -40.54 11.20
N LEU A 727 34.55 -40.20 10.80
CA LEU A 727 33.75 -41.07 9.93
C LEU A 727 34.40 -41.23 8.55
N ARG A 728 34.92 -40.15 7.96
CA ARG A 728 35.70 -40.22 6.71
C ARG A 728 36.94 -41.10 6.86
N LEU A 729 37.65 -40.99 7.98
CA LEU A 729 38.83 -41.83 8.30
C LEU A 729 38.50 -43.31 8.49
N MET A 730 37.26 -43.63 8.88
CA MET A 730 36.75 -45.00 8.99
C MET A 730 36.46 -45.64 7.63
N THR A 731 36.29 -44.83 6.59
CA THR A 731 35.99 -45.26 5.22
C THR A 731 37.21 -45.02 4.31
N ASP A 732 37.15 -45.52 3.07
CA ASP A 732 38.17 -45.23 2.05
C ASP A 732 38.14 -43.78 1.52
N ASN A 733 37.29 -42.90 2.08
CA ASN A 733 37.10 -41.51 1.66
C ASN A 733 37.86 -40.49 2.52
N ALA A 734 38.93 -40.90 3.19
CA ALA A 734 39.71 -40.02 4.07
C ALA A 734 40.53 -38.99 3.26
N ASP A 735 40.12 -37.72 3.31
CA ASP A 735 40.91 -36.60 2.76
C ASP A 735 41.95 -36.06 3.76
N ASP A 736 42.97 -35.36 3.26
CA ASP A 736 44.08 -34.81 4.06
C ASP A 736 43.59 -33.89 5.19
N GLU A 737 42.50 -33.16 4.99
CA GLU A 737 41.93 -32.28 6.01
C GLU A 737 41.25 -33.09 7.12
N SER A 738 40.57 -34.18 6.77
CA SER A 738 39.97 -35.11 7.72
C SER A 738 41.03 -35.79 8.58
N VAL A 739 42.13 -36.25 7.97
CA VAL A 739 43.30 -36.79 8.69
C VAL A 739 43.89 -35.73 9.63
N ARG A 740 44.06 -34.50 9.15
CA ARG A 740 44.57 -33.38 9.97
C ARG A 740 43.66 -33.06 11.16
N GLN A 741 42.34 -33.06 10.99
CA GLN A 741 41.40 -32.82 12.07
C GLN A 741 41.44 -33.95 13.11
N ALA A 742 41.46 -35.20 12.67
CA ALA A 742 41.52 -36.39 13.52
C ALA A 742 42.82 -36.48 14.35
N VAL A 743 43.92 -35.91 13.84
CA VAL A 743 45.21 -35.81 14.57
C VAL A 743 45.19 -34.73 15.66
N LYS A 744 44.43 -33.66 15.43
CA LYS A 744 44.40 -32.48 16.31
C LYS A 744 43.36 -32.56 17.42
N ASN A 745 42.32 -33.38 17.24
CA ASN A 745 41.15 -33.41 18.12
C ASN A 745 40.75 -34.87 18.41
N PRO A 746 41.20 -35.50 19.51
CA PRO A 746 42.07 -34.94 20.55
C PRO A 746 43.53 -34.81 20.11
N LYS A 747 44.34 -34.00 20.80
CA LYS A 747 45.77 -33.83 20.46
C LYS A 747 46.54 -35.15 20.54
N ARG A 748 47.11 -35.61 19.41
CA ARG A 748 47.82 -36.89 19.31
C ARG A 748 49.36 -36.82 19.46
N GLY A 749 49.91 -35.67 19.86
CA GLY A 749 51.37 -35.51 20.00
C GLY A 749 52.12 -35.31 18.67
N ILE A 750 51.38 -35.06 17.58
CA ILE A 750 51.92 -34.67 16.27
C ILE A 750 51.72 -33.15 16.13
N GLY A 751 52.81 -32.39 16.18
CA GLY A 751 52.76 -30.93 16.11
C GLY A 751 52.59 -30.39 14.69
N ASP A 752 52.22 -29.11 14.56
CA ASP A 752 51.97 -28.46 13.26
C ASP A 752 53.19 -28.48 12.32
N ALA A 753 54.40 -28.34 12.85
CA ALA A 753 55.62 -28.42 12.05
C ALA A 753 55.86 -29.82 11.45
N ALA A 754 55.46 -30.87 12.17
CA ALA A 754 55.54 -32.24 11.69
C ALA A 754 54.45 -32.52 10.63
N LEU A 755 53.21 -32.09 10.89
CA LEU A 755 52.11 -32.18 9.94
C LEU A 755 52.45 -31.48 8.61
N LYS A 756 52.99 -30.27 8.66
CA LYS A 756 53.40 -29.52 7.46
C LYS A 756 54.45 -30.27 6.65
N ARG A 757 55.41 -30.91 7.31
CA ARG A 757 56.46 -31.70 6.65
C ARG A 757 55.89 -32.95 5.98
N LEU A 758 54.99 -33.66 6.66
CA LEU A 758 54.34 -34.86 6.13
C LEU A 758 53.43 -34.54 4.95
N LEU A 759 52.69 -33.43 5.01
CA LEU A 759 51.92 -32.91 3.87
C LEU A 759 52.83 -32.58 2.67
N GLN A 760 53.95 -31.92 2.90
CA GLN A 760 54.91 -31.61 1.83
C GLN A 760 55.51 -32.89 1.22
N HIS A 761 55.82 -33.89 2.07
CA HIS A 761 56.30 -35.20 1.62
C HIS A 761 55.24 -35.90 0.76
N GLY A 762 53.98 -35.91 1.21
CA GLY A 762 52.87 -36.47 0.44
C GLY A 762 52.72 -35.83 -0.93
N GLN A 763 52.69 -34.49 -0.98
CA GLN A 763 52.63 -33.72 -2.23
C GLN A 763 53.80 -34.01 -3.17
N SER A 764 55.02 -34.15 -2.63
CA SER A 764 56.23 -34.38 -3.44
C SER A 764 56.27 -35.79 -4.03
N ASN A 765 55.58 -36.75 -3.41
CA ASN A 765 55.56 -38.16 -3.82
C ASN A 765 54.22 -38.59 -4.43
N GLY A 766 53.24 -37.69 -4.54
CA GLY A 766 51.90 -38.00 -5.07
C GLY A 766 51.10 -38.97 -4.20
N ILE A 767 51.32 -38.96 -2.88
CA ILE A 767 50.62 -39.83 -1.91
C ILE A 767 49.83 -38.98 -0.91
N SER A 768 48.79 -39.55 -0.31
CA SER A 768 47.94 -38.93 0.71
C SER A 768 48.70 -38.65 2.01
N LEU A 769 48.13 -37.81 2.88
CA LEU A 769 48.69 -37.56 4.21
C LEU A 769 48.74 -38.83 5.07
N LEU A 770 47.76 -39.72 4.91
CA LEU A 770 47.71 -40.99 5.66
C LEU A 770 48.84 -41.93 5.22
N GLU A 771 49.11 -42.03 3.92
CA GLU A 771 50.26 -42.79 3.39
C GLU A 771 51.60 -42.13 3.78
N ALA A 772 51.68 -40.79 3.78
CA ALA A 772 52.85 -40.07 4.25
C ALA A 772 53.15 -40.33 5.74
N PHE A 773 52.14 -40.63 6.56
CA PHE A 773 52.32 -41.02 7.96
C PHE A 773 52.99 -42.39 8.10
N GLU A 774 52.71 -43.33 7.20
CA GLU A 774 53.40 -44.62 7.17
C GLU A 774 54.89 -44.46 6.80
N GLN A 775 55.20 -43.42 6.03
CA GLN A 775 56.55 -43.05 5.62
C GLN A 775 57.20 -41.99 6.53
N ALA A 776 56.73 -41.82 7.77
CA ALA A 776 57.13 -40.71 8.64
C ALA A 776 58.64 -40.62 8.90
N GLU A 777 59.36 -41.74 8.89
CA GLU A 777 60.82 -41.77 9.01
C GLU A 777 61.51 -41.17 7.78
N GLN A 778 61.09 -41.55 6.59
CA GLN A 778 61.59 -41.04 5.31
C GLN A 778 61.25 -39.56 5.13
N ALA A 779 60.10 -39.12 5.66
CA ALA A 779 59.70 -37.73 5.74
C ALA A 779 60.49 -36.90 6.80
N GLY A 780 61.49 -37.48 7.47
CA GLY A 780 62.34 -36.77 8.42
C GLY A 780 61.65 -36.42 9.75
N SER A 781 60.71 -37.24 10.21
CA SER A 781 60.05 -37.06 11.51
C SER A 781 60.94 -37.54 12.66
N SER A 782 60.94 -36.83 13.80
CA SER A 782 61.67 -37.26 15.00
C SER A 782 61.11 -38.57 15.58
N ALA A 783 61.92 -39.36 16.30
CA ALA A 783 61.49 -40.61 16.93
C ALA A 783 60.24 -40.46 17.83
N LYS A 784 60.10 -39.31 18.53
CA LYS A 784 58.92 -38.99 19.35
C LYS A 784 57.66 -38.83 18.49
N VAL A 785 57.77 -38.15 17.35
CA VAL A 785 56.67 -37.94 16.40
C VAL A 785 56.32 -39.25 15.69
N GLN A 786 57.31 -40.05 15.29
CA GLN A 786 57.07 -41.38 14.70
C GLN A 786 56.32 -42.31 15.66
N LYS A 787 56.62 -42.27 16.97
CA LYS A 787 55.86 -43.03 17.99
C LYS A 787 54.40 -42.56 18.07
N ALA A 788 54.17 -41.25 18.02
CA ALA A 788 52.82 -40.68 18.01
C ALA A 788 52.03 -41.06 16.75
N ILE A 789 52.67 -41.03 15.58
CA ILE A 789 52.08 -41.44 14.31
C ILE A 789 51.71 -42.92 14.31
N ARG A 790 52.59 -43.81 14.79
CA ARG A 790 52.25 -45.24 14.95
C ARG A 790 51.03 -45.45 15.85
N GLY A 791 50.90 -44.66 16.92
CA GLY A 791 49.73 -44.69 17.79
C GLY A 791 48.45 -44.21 17.10
N PHE A 792 48.56 -43.20 16.23
CA PHE A 792 47.45 -42.71 15.42
C PHE A 792 47.03 -43.72 14.35
N LEU A 793 47.96 -44.27 13.57
CA LEU A 793 47.68 -45.29 12.55
C LEU A 793 47.03 -46.54 13.16
N LYS A 794 47.53 -47.01 14.32
CA LYS A 794 46.91 -48.11 15.05
C LYS A 794 45.45 -47.81 15.42
N MET A 795 45.14 -46.60 15.87
CA MET A 795 43.76 -46.20 16.15
C MET A 795 42.94 -46.12 14.86
N SER A 796 43.49 -45.58 13.78
CA SER A 796 42.82 -45.49 12.48
C SER A 796 42.36 -46.87 12.00
N HIS A 797 43.24 -47.87 12.06
CA HIS A 797 42.90 -49.25 11.68
C HIS A 797 41.82 -49.84 12.59
N GLN A 798 41.88 -49.57 13.91
CA GLN A 798 40.86 -50.05 14.84
C GLN A 798 39.50 -49.38 14.66
N ILE A 799 39.46 -48.14 14.17
CA ILE A 799 38.21 -47.45 13.86
C ILE A 799 37.60 -48.02 12.58
N ALA A 800 38.41 -48.31 11.56
CA ALA A 800 37.97 -48.92 10.31
C ALA A 800 37.23 -50.27 10.51
N GLU A 801 37.59 -51.04 11.55
CA GLU A 801 36.88 -52.28 11.91
C GLU A 801 35.38 -52.08 12.21
N PHE A 802 34.98 -50.87 12.65
CA PHE A 802 33.59 -50.54 12.96
C PHE A 802 32.72 -50.22 11.74
N GLN A 803 33.30 -50.14 10.54
CA GLN A 803 32.55 -49.97 9.28
C GLN A 803 31.51 -51.08 9.06
N SER A 804 31.73 -52.26 9.67
CA SER A 804 30.82 -53.40 9.63
C SER A 804 29.58 -53.30 10.54
N LEU A 805 29.53 -52.30 11.42
CA LEU A 805 28.38 -52.03 12.28
C LEU A 805 27.33 -51.21 11.52
N ASP A 806 26.10 -51.16 12.06
CA ASP A 806 25.10 -50.20 11.57
C ASP A 806 25.58 -48.76 11.78
N ALA A 807 25.04 -47.83 10.98
CA ALA A 807 25.54 -46.46 10.95
C ALA A 807 25.56 -45.76 12.33
N PRO A 808 24.53 -45.84 13.18
CA PRO A 808 24.57 -45.31 14.53
C PRO A 808 25.67 -45.92 15.40
N ALA A 809 25.76 -47.25 15.48
CA ALA A 809 26.72 -47.93 16.34
C ALA A 809 28.16 -47.71 15.87
N ALA A 810 28.37 -47.65 14.55
CA ALA A 810 29.66 -47.32 13.95
C ALA A 810 30.10 -45.89 14.32
N VAL A 811 29.20 -44.90 14.27
CA VAL A 811 29.49 -43.52 14.69
C VAL A 811 29.88 -43.48 16.16
N GLU A 812 29.09 -44.08 17.05
CA GLU A 812 29.38 -44.08 18.49
C GLU A 812 30.71 -44.78 18.81
N ALA A 813 30.92 -45.99 18.29
CA ALA A 813 32.14 -46.76 18.50
C ALA A 813 33.38 -46.02 17.98
N CYS A 814 33.27 -45.37 16.82
CA CYS A 814 34.33 -44.55 16.24
C CYS A 814 34.71 -43.36 17.13
N LEU A 815 33.73 -42.60 17.62
CA LEU A 815 33.97 -41.41 18.45
C LEU A 815 34.45 -41.77 19.87
N ASP A 816 34.02 -42.90 20.42
CA ASP A 816 34.53 -43.42 21.70
C ASP A 816 35.97 -43.93 21.54
N LYS A 817 36.25 -44.70 20.48
CA LYS A 817 37.59 -45.26 20.22
C LYS A 817 38.63 -44.19 19.89
N SER A 818 38.22 -43.13 19.21
CA SER A 818 39.06 -41.96 18.95
C SER A 818 39.33 -41.13 20.22
N GLY A 819 38.61 -41.40 21.31
CA GLY A 819 38.66 -40.61 22.54
C GLY A 819 38.02 -39.23 22.39
N TYR A 820 37.35 -38.94 21.28
CA TYR A 820 36.71 -37.65 21.05
C TYR A 820 35.47 -37.47 21.93
N MET A 821 34.68 -38.52 22.14
CA MET A 821 33.56 -38.48 23.10
C MET A 821 34.02 -38.18 24.53
N LYS A 822 35.19 -38.70 24.93
CA LYS A 822 35.78 -38.43 26.24
C LYS A 822 36.20 -36.96 26.37
N GLU A 823 36.78 -36.37 25.33
CA GLU A 823 37.11 -34.94 25.29
C GLU A 823 35.84 -34.08 25.40
N LEU A 824 34.81 -34.37 24.59
CA LEU A 824 33.54 -33.64 24.61
C LEU A 824 32.84 -33.68 25.97
N ARG A 825 32.80 -34.86 26.61
CA ARG A 825 32.22 -35.03 27.96
C ARG A 825 33.02 -34.27 29.02
N SER A 826 34.33 -34.10 28.85
CA SER A 826 35.17 -33.38 29.81
C SER A 826 35.02 -31.85 29.77
N GLU A 827 34.49 -31.30 28.67
CA GLU A 827 34.32 -29.86 28.46
C GLU A 827 32.99 -29.29 29.01
N VAL A 828 32.08 -30.12 29.53
CA VAL A 828 30.77 -29.76 30.14
C VAL A 828 29.96 -28.78 29.27
N ASN A 829 29.80 -29.09 27.97
CA ASN A 829 29.01 -28.30 27.04
C ASN A 829 27.87 -29.17 26.46
N GLU A 830 26.66 -28.97 26.98
CA GLU A 830 25.48 -29.76 26.63
C GLU A 830 25.08 -29.60 25.15
N ASP A 831 25.20 -28.38 24.59
CA ASP A 831 24.86 -28.12 23.18
C ASP A 831 25.74 -28.94 22.21
N ARG A 832 27.03 -29.11 22.52
CA ARG A 832 27.95 -29.89 21.68
C ARG A 832 27.64 -31.38 21.73
N LEU A 833 27.24 -31.89 22.90
CA LEU A 833 26.81 -33.28 23.04
C LEU A 833 25.48 -33.52 22.34
N ALA A 834 24.53 -32.58 22.44
CA ALA A 834 23.26 -32.63 21.72
C ALA A 834 23.47 -32.71 20.21
N ASN A 835 24.40 -31.93 19.65
CA ASN A 835 24.74 -32.00 18.22
C ASN A 835 25.26 -33.40 17.80
N ILE A 836 26.07 -34.06 18.64
CA ILE A 836 26.55 -35.42 18.35
C ILE A 836 25.41 -36.44 18.44
N VAL A 837 24.52 -36.30 19.42
CA VAL A 837 23.33 -37.16 19.52
C VAL A 837 22.48 -37.02 18.26
N SER A 838 22.22 -35.80 17.79
CA SER A 838 21.49 -35.59 16.53
C SER A 838 22.22 -36.17 15.31
N LEU A 839 23.56 -36.19 15.29
CA LEU A 839 24.32 -36.88 14.25
C LEU A 839 24.12 -38.40 14.30
N VAL A 840 24.14 -39.02 15.47
CA VAL A 840 23.89 -40.46 15.64
C VAL A 840 22.45 -40.81 15.24
N GLU A 841 21.47 -40.03 15.67
CA GLU A 841 20.07 -40.20 15.28
C GLU A 841 19.89 -40.09 13.75
N THR A 842 20.54 -39.09 13.14
CA THR A 842 20.51 -38.90 11.69
C THR A 842 21.23 -40.04 10.97
N ALA A 843 22.31 -40.58 11.53
CA ALA A 843 23.03 -41.72 10.98
C ALA A 843 22.14 -42.96 10.87
N GLY A 844 21.15 -43.12 11.77
CA GLY A 844 20.15 -44.20 11.69
C GLY A 844 19.23 -44.18 10.47
N ARG A 845 19.35 -43.16 9.61
CA ARG A 845 18.66 -43.06 8.32
C ARG A 845 19.46 -43.65 7.16
N PHE A 846 20.68 -44.10 7.40
CA PHE A 846 21.58 -44.70 6.42
C PHE A 846 21.83 -46.17 6.80
N GLU A 847 21.98 -47.04 5.80
CA GLU A 847 22.26 -48.46 5.99
C GLU A 847 23.68 -48.69 6.54
N SER A 848 24.62 -47.82 6.19
CA SER A 848 26.01 -47.88 6.62
C SER A 848 26.66 -46.50 6.72
N VAL A 849 27.81 -46.40 7.38
CA VAL A 849 28.57 -45.14 7.41
C VAL A 849 29.16 -44.79 6.04
N ASP A 850 29.40 -45.77 5.18
CA ASP A 850 29.81 -45.50 3.79
C ASP A 850 28.73 -44.73 3.04
N GLU A 851 27.47 -45.13 3.16
CA GLU A 851 26.34 -44.44 2.54
C GLU A 851 26.22 -43.00 3.06
N LEU A 852 26.37 -42.81 4.38
CA LEU A 852 26.36 -41.49 5.01
C LEU A 852 27.48 -40.60 4.48
N VAL A 853 28.71 -41.12 4.41
CA VAL A 853 29.89 -40.39 3.92
C VAL A 853 29.76 -40.08 2.42
N GLN A 854 29.22 -41.01 1.63
CA GLN A 854 28.91 -40.80 0.21
C GLN A 854 27.86 -39.71 0.01
N GLU A 855 26.77 -39.70 0.78
CA GLU A 855 25.76 -38.64 0.69
C GLU A 855 26.33 -37.28 1.12
N LEU A 856 27.19 -37.25 2.14
CA LEU A 856 27.92 -36.04 2.53
C LEU A 856 28.82 -35.51 1.41
N ASN A 857 29.53 -36.41 0.70
CA ASN A 857 30.34 -36.07 -0.47
C ASN A 857 29.47 -35.54 -1.61
N ARG A 858 28.39 -36.24 -1.94
CA ARG A 858 27.41 -35.81 -2.97
C ARG A 858 26.86 -34.42 -2.67
N ILE A 859 26.50 -34.14 -1.42
CA ILE A 859 26.05 -32.81 -0.98
C ILE A 859 27.13 -31.75 -1.16
N ASN A 860 28.39 -32.07 -0.84
CA ASN A 860 29.50 -31.14 -1.03
C ASN A 860 29.79 -30.88 -2.52
N ASP A 861 29.65 -31.89 -3.37
CA ASP A 861 29.77 -31.75 -4.83
C ASP A 861 28.65 -30.88 -5.40
N LEU A 862 27.40 -31.08 -4.95
CA LEU A 862 26.27 -30.21 -5.32
C LEU A 862 26.50 -28.76 -4.88
N LYS A 863 27.17 -28.53 -3.75
CA LYS A 863 27.52 -27.18 -3.26
C LYS A 863 28.68 -26.55 -4.03
N SER A 864 29.57 -27.35 -4.61
CA SER A 864 30.74 -26.88 -5.37
C SER A 864 30.44 -26.64 -6.85
N GLN A 865 29.33 -27.18 -7.37
CA GLN A 865 28.87 -26.89 -8.72
C GLN A 865 28.69 -25.38 -8.98
N PRO A 866 29.03 -24.91 -10.20
CA PRO A 866 28.85 -23.51 -10.56
C PRO A 866 27.36 -23.14 -10.45
N LYS A 867 27.06 -22.15 -9.61
CA LYS A 867 25.70 -21.65 -9.46
C LYS A 867 25.26 -20.95 -10.74
N PRO A 868 24.01 -21.17 -11.20
CA PRO A 868 23.55 -20.54 -12.43
C PRO A 868 23.59 -19.01 -12.30
N LYS A 869 24.07 -18.35 -13.36
CA LYS A 869 23.95 -16.90 -13.49
C LYS A 869 22.61 -16.60 -14.13
N THR A 870 21.79 -15.81 -13.44
CA THR A 870 20.49 -15.35 -13.94
C THR A 870 20.61 -13.88 -14.29
N ALA A 871 20.10 -13.51 -15.46
CA ALA A 871 20.04 -12.12 -15.90
C ALA A 871 18.83 -11.88 -16.80
N SER A 872 18.39 -10.63 -16.88
CA SER A 872 17.33 -10.25 -17.83
C SER A 872 17.79 -10.49 -19.27
N LEU A 873 16.86 -10.93 -20.13
CA LEU A 873 17.10 -11.13 -21.57
C LEU A 873 17.70 -9.88 -22.22
N PHE A 874 17.23 -8.70 -21.80
CA PHE A 874 17.67 -7.41 -22.33
C PHE A 874 19.07 -6.97 -21.86
N GLU A 875 19.56 -7.51 -20.75
CA GLU A 875 20.83 -7.09 -20.16
C GLU A 875 22.04 -7.90 -20.64
N THR A 876 21.84 -9.09 -21.19
CA THR A 876 22.94 -10.05 -21.40
C THR A 876 23.04 -10.70 -22.76
N MET A 877 22.04 -10.54 -23.64
CA MET A 877 22.09 -11.15 -24.97
C MET A 877 22.69 -10.20 -26.00
N THR A 878 23.93 -10.50 -26.42
CA THR A 878 24.48 -10.03 -27.69
C THR A 878 24.21 -11.08 -28.77
N ILE A 879 24.18 -10.69 -30.03
CA ILE A 879 23.96 -11.62 -31.15
C ILE A 879 24.98 -12.75 -31.12
N GLU A 880 26.25 -12.48 -30.77
CA GLU A 880 27.30 -13.50 -30.71
C GLU A 880 27.13 -14.54 -29.60
N ARG A 881 26.25 -14.29 -28.61
CA ARG A 881 25.92 -15.25 -27.54
C ARG A 881 24.67 -16.07 -27.83
N VAL A 882 23.89 -15.65 -28.83
CA VAL A 882 22.60 -16.27 -29.21
C VAL A 882 22.77 -17.21 -30.40
N THR A 883 23.64 -16.84 -31.35
CA THR A 883 24.01 -17.63 -32.54
C THR A 883 25.18 -18.54 -32.23
#